data_AF-A0A2D6MEB4-F1
#
_entry.id   AF-A0A2D6MEB4-F1
#
_cell.length_a   1.000
_cell.length_b   1.000
_cell.length_c   1.000
_cell.angle_alpha   90.00
_cell.angle_beta   90.00
_cell.angle_gamma   90.00
#
_symmetry.space_group_name_H-M   'P 1'
#
loop_
_entity.id
_entity.type
_entity.pdbx_description
1 polymer ?
#
loop_
_entity_poly.entity_id
_entity_poly.type
_entity_poly.pdbx_seq_one_letter_code
_entity_poly.pdbx_strand_id
1 'polypeptide(L)'
;MLFKPPISTDMVQIPNQPARLLGVWGKEGTRNFIYEFAFRIDVTKAVRAGALHLEISLLPKKPQKSKVKPPAVRPKSFRKSTKVLEKKSQAKRKKARSTRFAYRKTEITGVISNRVARLISAGTISYWRPVNYITTPILRQERYNLPISGSLPRRKKISLQKVAPTLISTKQDPAQIGSPQTSRPTVLSLLGPADAMLAQKVMFRERKTEIDPKAFVVYLNTAKLKRRMTLSEKRLKSRSTFYLHAQLRTSKGVVVAEAGTTISHAKIVNDFLTPIKPPALQAGLLGVGELSVGLEQIDSKATRVKLFRRLAPTDNSAGTKWSLVIDEDLEVGDGEIRFRDKVATANPVMYRALCFGTNSRPAEKFSSVVITPRQEIKLDYSGKGTATSAIASNIITTSVTDFPKDAVSVALRRYNLTHNSYAKKQAQTGSGFVIVGTGSLDEQIQFVTSPDDLVNFRDRPPPGSMYKYVPVTYTRYGKEVLGKAAIIEFVESQEDNKKVSMSVGAATLTSGKGSQSVSFSVEGKFTEFGFEEIESVLAEAKQAGLFGGDVAGSRDKFSSLIVFLIERENFKTGEIESFGIQEAGTFTDSLSLQQQKNIKPIVAGARYSYKITACIRPANTLFDKLITAEVDQSTLLSFSRSVQKFRGPLQLRKSTLASTSRQHDSSVPTALEPNDPFLAGRTAVQTTVEIAIPFSAVKGSSATVEARADSNLIKWVFAGDMREVDHFQVYIGSGGGSELLGTVHADFSSMNFSYRHFIDRKISYDSNYAYEIRPINISFKELTSIKTSSVRIQQLAGLTSHELRSAVVIQR
;
A
#
# COMPACT_ATOMS: atom_id res chain seq x y z
N MET A 1 24.51 23.88 63.89
CA MET A 1 24.49 22.94 62.74
C MET A 1 24.09 23.73 61.50
N LEU A 2 24.76 23.55 60.35
CA LEU A 2 24.29 24.15 59.10
C LEU A 2 23.21 23.25 58.48
N PHE A 3 21.95 23.68 58.53
CA PHE A 3 20.86 23.01 57.82
C PHE A 3 21.16 23.00 56.32
N LYS A 4 21.10 21.82 55.69
CA LYS A 4 21.16 21.75 54.23
C LYS A 4 19.82 22.26 53.68
N PRO A 5 19.82 23.23 52.74
CA PRO A 5 18.57 23.62 52.09
C PRO A 5 17.95 22.39 51.38
N PRO A 6 16.62 22.30 51.32
CA PRO A 6 15.95 21.23 50.58
C PRO A 6 16.35 21.28 49.11
N ILE A 7 16.62 20.12 48.52
CA ILE A 7 16.99 20.01 47.11
C ILE A 7 15.75 20.26 46.27
N SER A 8 15.70 21.40 45.58
CA SER A 8 14.59 21.76 44.70
C SER A 8 14.70 21.00 43.37
N THR A 9 13.58 20.48 42.89
CA THR A 9 13.47 19.89 41.54
C THR A 9 13.30 20.94 40.45
N ASP A 10 12.85 22.14 40.80
CA ASP A 10 12.22 23.05 39.83
C ASP A 10 13.21 24.03 39.21
N MET A 11 14.44 24.07 39.72
CA MET A 11 15.51 24.92 39.20
C MET A 11 16.19 24.34 37.95
N VAL A 12 16.10 23.02 37.72
CA VAL A 12 16.58 22.37 36.48
C VAL A 12 15.52 21.42 35.97
N GLN A 13 15.05 21.68 34.77
CA GLN A 13 14.16 20.80 34.05
C GLN A 13 14.90 20.15 32.88
N ILE A 14 14.72 18.84 32.76
CA ILE A 14 15.21 18.04 31.64
C ILE A 14 14.01 17.81 30.73
N PRO A 15 14.02 18.25 29.45
CA PRO A 15 12.88 18.10 28.55
C PRO A 15 12.65 16.62 28.18
N ASN A 16 11.44 16.29 27.72
CA ASN A 16 11.05 14.92 27.33
C ASN A 16 12.01 14.28 26.30
N GLN A 17 12.64 15.10 25.46
CA GLN A 17 13.76 14.71 24.61
C GLN A 17 15.02 15.49 24.97
N PRO A 18 15.82 14.98 25.92
CA PRO A 18 16.95 15.72 26.47
C PRO A 18 18.28 15.42 25.79
N ALA A 19 18.30 14.49 24.82
CA ALA A 19 19.51 13.98 24.20
C ALA A 19 19.30 13.85 22.69
N ARG A 20 20.17 14.48 21.90
CA ARG A 20 20.27 14.34 20.44
C ARG A 20 21.65 13.78 20.12
N LEU A 21 21.74 12.73 19.29
CA LEU A 21 23.01 12.27 18.75
C LEU A 21 23.38 13.18 17.56
N LEU A 22 24.59 13.75 17.59
CA LEU A 22 25.12 14.64 16.55
C LEU A 22 26.03 13.91 15.57
N GLY A 23 26.68 12.83 15.99
CA GLY A 23 27.66 12.10 15.20
C GLY A 23 28.14 10.83 15.88
N VAL A 24 28.62 9.89 15.07
CA VAL A 24 29.30 8.67 15.47
C VAL A 24 30.62 8.61 14.68
N TRP A 25 31.73 8.27 15.34
CA TRP A 25 33.01 8.05 14.66
C TRP A 25 33.74 6.82 15.23
N GLY A 26 34.66 6.25 14.45
CA GLY A 26 35.45 5.07 14.80
C GLY A 26 34.82 3.75 14.34
N LYS A 27 35.66 2.70 14.27
CA LYS A 27 35.23 1.35 13.88
C LYS A 27 34.41 0.68 14.99
N GLU A 28 33.65 -0.36 14.64
CA GLU A 28 32.90 -1.21 15.57
C GLU A 28 33.75 -1.68 16.76
N GLY A 29 33.19 -1.69 17.97
CA GLY A 29 33.91 -1.95 19.23
C GLY A 29 34.76 -0.78 19.73
N THR A 30 34.93 0.27 18.92
CA THR A 30 35.68 1.50 19.24
C THR A 30 34.88 2.78 19.02
N ARG A 31 33.58 2.69 18.68
CA ARG A 31 32.75 3.84 18.31
C ARG A 31 32.68 4.87 19.44
N ASN A 32 32.62 6.13 19.07
CA ASN A 32 32.33 7.23 20.00
C ASN A 32 31.10 8.00 19.50
N PHE A 33 30.18 8.24 20.42
CA PHE A 33 28.89 8.87 20.18
C PHE A 33 28.91 10.29 20.74
N ILE A 34 28.63 11.30 19.90
CA ILE A 34 28.63 12.72 20.31
C ILE A 34 27.20 13.15 20.60
N TYR A 35 26.84 13.18 21.88
CA TYR A 35 25.51 13.62 22.30
C TYR A 35 25.48 15.12 22.59
N GLU A 36 24.45 15.82 22.10
CA GLU A 36 24.03 17.12 22.61
C GLU A 36 22.89 16.92 23.62
N PHE A 37 23.12 17.36 24.86
CA PHE A 37 22.11 17.36 25.91
C PHE A 37 21.51 18.75 26.09
N ALA A 38 20.18 18.81 26.23
CA ALA A 38 19.42 20.04 26.43
C ALA A 38 18.84 20.12 27.86
N PHE A 39 18.92 21.30 28.46
CA PHE A 39 18.41 21.59 29.80
C PHE A 39 17.69 22.93 29.81
N ARG A 40 16.68 23.08 30.66
CA ARG A 40 16.11 24.37 31.05
C ARG A 40 16.50 24.66 32.49
N ILE A 41 17.05 25.84 32.77
CA ILE A 41 17.50 26.24 34.11
C ILE A 41 16.75 27.51 34.51
N ASP A 42 16.05 27.51 35.64
CA ASP A 42 15.56 28.76 36.25
C ASP A 42 16.76 29.49 36.86
N VAL A 43 17.26 30.47 36.09
CA VAL A 43 18.52 31.13 36.38
C VAL A 43 18.41 32.01 37.62
N THR A 44 17.26 32.66 37.82
CA THR A 44 17.03 33.52 38.98
C THR A 44 16.98 32.69 40.27
N LYS A 45 16.30 31.54 40.28
CA LYS A 45 16.35 30.62 41.44
C LYS A 45 17.76 30.06 41.66
N ALA A 46 18.46 29.68 40.58
CA ALA A 46 19.83 29.16 40.67
C ALA A 46 20.82 30.18 41.27
N VAL A 47 20.83 31.42 40.77
CA VAL A 47 21.73 32.49 41.24
C VAL A 47 21.40 32.91 42.67
N ARG A 48 20.12 33.08 43.03
CA ARG A 48 19.68 33.38 44.41
C ARG A 48 20.13 32.30 45.41
N ALA A 49 20.13 31.03 45.00
CA ALA A 49 20.63 29.92 45.82
C ALA A 49 22.17 29.74 45.73
N GLY A 50 22.89 30.68 45.11
CA GLY A 50 24.35 30.65 44.96
C GLY A 50 24.87 29.57 44.01
N ALA A 51 24.01 28.95 43.20
CA ALA A 51 24.34 27.83 42.32
C ALA A 51 24.90 28.31 40.96
N LEU A 52 26.22 28.48 40.90
CA LEU A 52 26.92 28.98 39.73
C LEU A 52 27.28 27.89 38.70
N HIS A 53 27.22 26.62 39.09
CA HIS A 53 27.72 25.51 38.27
C HIS A 53 26.66 24.44 37.99
N LEU A 54 26.50 24.06 36.73
CA LEU A 54 25.82 22.83 36.33
C LEU A 54 26.85 21.71 36.15
N GLU A 55 26.74 20.65 36.95
CA GLU A 55 27.43 19.39 36.72
C GLU A 55 26.51 18.42 35.97
N ILE A 56 26.94 17.99 34.77
CA ILE A 56 26.26 16.96 33.98
C ILE A 56 27.09 15.67 34.06
N SER A 57 26.46 14.56 34.43
CA SER A 57 27.08 13.23 34.52
C SER A 57 26.25 12.22 33.73
N LEU A 58 26.92 11.40 32.91
CA LEU A 58 26.32 10.23 32.27
C LEU A 58 26.66 8.99 33.11
N LEU A 59 25.63 8.29 33.58
CA LEU A 59 25.75 7.20 34.56
C LEU A 59 25.19 5.88 34.00
N PRO A 60 25.73 4.72 34.40
CA PRO A 60 25.26 3.39 33.97
C PRO A 60 23.84 3.05 34.45
N LYS A 61 23.43 3.58 35.61
CA LYS A 61 22.11 3.41 36.23
C LYS A 61 21.80 4.67 37.06
N LYS A 62 20.53 4.90 37.39
CA LYS A 62 20.11 5.97 38.33
C LYS A 62 20.90 5.85 39.64
N PRO A 63 21.51 6.93 40.16
CA PRO A 63 22.26 6.86 41.41
C PRO A 63 21.31 6.53 42.56
N GLN A 64 21.55 5.42 43.25
CA GLN A 64 20.80 5.08 44.45
C GLN A 64 21.09 6.12 45.54
N LYS A 65 20.05 6.84 45.99
CA LYS A 65 20.15 7.73 47.16
C LYS A 65 20.68 6.91 48.33
N SER A 66 21.83 7.31 48.88
CA SER A 66 22.45 6.54 49.97
C SER A 66 21.60 6.64 51.22
N LYS A 67 20.85 5.57 51.55
CA LYS A 67 20.10 5.41 52.82
C LYS A 67 20.98 5.41 54.08
N VAL A 68 22.29 5.64 53.94
CA VAL A 68 23.23 5.81 55.06
C VAL A 68 22.88 7.12 55.77
N LYS A 69 22.00 7.04 56.77
CA LYS A 69 21.87 8.09 57.78
C LYS A 69 23.27 8.34 58.35
N PRO A 70 23.73 9.59 58.50
CA PRO A 70 24.94 9.85 59.26
C PRO A 70 24.75 9.26 60.67
N PRO A 71 25.70 8.48 61.20
CA PRO A 71 25.56 7.92 62.53
C PRO A 71 25.41 9.04 63.57
N ALA A 72 24.61 8.81 64.60
CA ALA A 72 24.48 9.72 65.74
C ALA A 72 25.75 9.64 66.61
N VAL A 73 26.79 10.38 66.23
CA VAL A 73 28.11 10.31 66.87
C VAL A 73 28.19 11.30 68.04
N ARG A 74 28.44 10.77 69.25
CA ARG A 74 28.77 11.59 70.44
C ARG A 74 30.19 12.17 70.31
N PRO A 75 30.48 13.40 70.80
CA PRO A 75 31.71 14.13 70.45
C PRO A 75 33.04 13.46 70.82
N LYS A 76 33.10 12.57 71.82
CA LYS A 76 34.37 12.08 72.39
C LYS A 76 35.12 11.02 71.56
N SER A 77 34.53 10.42 70.52
CA SER A 77 35.19 9.39 69.68
C SER A 77 35.74 9.91 68.34
N PHE A 78 35.87 11.23 68.20
CA PHE A 78 35.94 11.97 66.93
C PHE A 78 37.13 11.74 65.98
N ARG A 79 38.13 10.92 66.33
CA ARG A 79 39.38 10.79 65.54
C ARG A 79 39.54 9.51 64.71
N LYS A 80 39.10 8.33 65.18
CA LYS A 80 39.24 7.06 64.43
C LYS A 80 38.02 6.72 63.57
N SER A 81 36.81 6.79 64.14
CA SER A 81 35.55 6.44 63.46
C SER A 81 35.22 7.37 62.28
N THR A 82 35.43 8.67 62.46
CA THR A 82 35.29 9.73 61.45
C THR A 82 36.23 9.51 60.26
N LYS A 83 37.52 9.23 60.49
CA LYS A 83 38.52 8.98 59.45
C LYS A 83 38.20 7.70 58.65
N VAL A 84 37.62 6.68 59.28
CA VAL A 84 37.12 5.47 58.58
C VAL A 84 35.87 5.78 57.74
N LEU A 85 34.91 6.52 58.28
CA LEU A 85 33.72 6.97 57.53
C LEU A 85 34.08 7.88 56.37
N GLU A 86 35.06 8.77 56.56
CA GLU A 86 35.60 9.62 55.51
C GLU A 86 36.30 8.79 54.44
N LYS A 87 37.21 7.88 54.79
CA LYS A 87 37.83 6.96 53.82
C LYS A 87 36.78 6.14 53.06
N LYS A 88 35.75 5.59 53.73
CA LYS A 88 34.63 4.89 53.07
C LYS A 88 33.84 5.81 52.14
N SER A 89 33.59 7.06 52.54
CA SER A 89 32.92 8.09 51.72
C SER A 89 33.76 8.51 50.52
N GLN A 90 35.06 8.75 50.69
CA GLN A 90 36.02 9.07 49.64
C GLN A 90 36.17 7.89 48.66
N ALA A 91 36.29 6.65 49.14
CA ALA A 91 36.34 5.45 48.30
C ALA A 91 35.03 5.26 47.52
N LYS A 92 33.86 5.46 48.15
CA LYS A 92 32.56 5.42 47.48
C LYS A 92 32.41 6.56 46.46
N ARG A 93 32.94 7.76 46.73
CA ARG A 93 33.03 8.87 45.76
C ARG A 93 34.00 8.55 44.61
N LYS A 94 35.14 7.91 44.86
CA LYS A 94 36.11 7.47 43.83
C LYS A 94 35.47 6.40 42.93
N LYS A 95 34.79 5.41 43.50
CA LYS A 95 34.00 4.39 42.77
C LYS A 95 32.81 4.99 42.01
N ALA A 96 32.13 6.00 42.57
CA ALA A 96 31.06 6.74 41.88
C ALA A 96 31.55 7.74 40.82
N ARG A 97 32.85 8.08 40.82
CA ARG A 97 33.50 8.85 39.75
C ARG A 97 33.99 7.91 38.64
N SER A 98 34.60 6.76 38.97
CA SER A 98 35.07 5.79 37.98
C SER A 98 33.94 5.06 37.23
N THR A 99 32.72 5.04 37.77
CA THR A 99 31.54 4.52 37.07
C THR A 99 30.84 5.54 36.17
N ARG A 100 31.32 6.78 36.05
CA ARG A 100 30.76 7.77 35.11
C ARG A 100 31.25 7.45 33.70
N PHE A 101 30.36 7.42 32.72
CA PHE A 101 30.78 7.30 31.33
C PHE A 101 31.42 8.59 30.82
N ALA A 102 30.80 9.73 31.13
CA ALA A 102 31.27 11.07 30.84
C ALA A 102 30.79 12.06 31.91
N TYR A 103 31.51 13.19 32.03
CA TYR A 103 31.22 14.26 32.99
C TYR A 103 31.58 15.61 32.36
N ARG A 104 30.74 16.63 32.57
CA ARG A 104 31.02 18.01 32.15
C ARG A 104 30.52 18.98 33.22
N LYS A 105 31.42 19.83 33.72
CA LYS A 105 31.07 21.01 34.53
C LYS A 105 30.84 22.19 33.58
N THR A 106 29.84 23.01 33.86
CA THR A 106 29.53 24.23 33.11
C THR A 106 29.24 25.34 34.10
N GLU A 107 29.76 26.54 33.86
CA GLU A 107 29.31 27.74 34.57
C GLU A 107 28.06 28.32 33.91
N ILE A 108 27.08 28.72 34.73
CA ILE A 108 25.76 29.21 34.29
C ILE A 108 25.78 30.74 34.14
N THR A 109 26.62 31.42 34.92
CA THR A 109 26.90 32.86 34.87
C THR A 109 27.22 33.35 33.46
N GLY A 110 27.99 32.59 32.67
CA GLY A 110 28.32 32.91 31.27
C GLY A 110 27.15 32.89 30.28
N VAL A 111 25.92 32.57 30.73
CA VAL A 111 24.67 32.72 29.95
C VAL A 111 23.92 34.00 30.34
N ILE A 112 24.44 34.77 31.30
CA ILE A 112 23.86 35.99 31.88
C ILE A 112 24.86 37.13 31.70
N SER A 113 24.40 38.37 31.54
CA SER A 113 25.31 39.51 31.71
C SER A 113 25.72 39.64 33.19
N ASN A 114 26.99 39.99 33.43
CA ASN A 114 27.52 40.22 34.79
C ASN A 114 26.68 41.26 35.58
N ARG A 115 26.08 42.23 34.89
CA ARG A 115 25.19 43.24 35.49
C ARG A 115 23.91 42.62 36.04
N VAL A 116 23.25 41.75 35.27
CA VAL A 116 22.02 41.05 35.71
C VAL A 116 22.33 40.05 36.82
N ALA A 117 23.45 39.32 36.73
CA ALA A 117 23.90 38.43 37.81
C ALA A 117 24.11 39.19 39.14
N ARG A 118 24.76 40.37 39.11
CA ARG A 118 24.90 41.25 40.29
C ARG A 118 23.55 41.67 40.87
N LEU A 119 22.64 42.20 40.04
CA LEU A 119 21.30 42.65 40.47
C LEU A 119 20.44 41.54 41.09
N ILE A 120 20.52 40.31 40.55
CA ILE A 120 19.84 39.14 41.14
C ILE A 120 20.48 38.76 42.49
N SER A 121 21.81 38.78 42.57
CA SER A 121 22.56 38.39 43.77
C SER A 121 22.43 39.39 44.93
N ALA A 122 22.26 40.69 44.63
CA ALA A 122 22.11 41.76 45.61
C ALA A 122 20.69 41.86 46.21
N GLY A 123 19.76 40.97 45.84
CA GLY A 123 18.38 40.98 46.34
C GLY A 123 17.51 42.16 45.86
N THR A 124 18.09 43.11 45.11
CA THR A 124 17.47 44.37 44.67
C THR A 124 16.27 44.17 43.74
N ILE A 125 16.14 42.98 43.14
CA ILE A 125 14.98 42.55 42.37
C ILE A 125 14.27 41.46 43.19
N SER A 126 13.35 41.85 44.07
CA SER A 126 12.76 40.98 45.09
C SER A 126 11.47 40.28 44.62
N TYR A 127 10.52 41.00 43.98
CA TYR A 127 9.21 40.48 43.57
C TYR A 127 8.84 40.76 42.11
N TRP A 128 8.11 39.81 41.51
CA TRP A 128 7.42 39.95 40.24
C TRP A 128 5.98 39.43 40.41
N ARG A 129 4.96 40.25 40.12
CA ARG A 129 3.62 39.76 39.80
C ARG A 129 3.51 39.58 38.29
N PRO A 130 2.84 38.53 37.77
CA PRO A 130 2.46 38.51 36.36
C PRO A 130 1.42 39.62 36.13
N VAL A 131 1.77 40.61 35.31
CA VAL A 131 0.81 41.58 34.80
C VAL A 131 0.21 40.97 33.53
N ASN A 132 -1.07 40.60 33.59
CA ASN A 132 -1.83 40.25 32.40
C ASN A 132 -2.04 41.54 31.60
N TYR A 133 -1.36 41.68 30.46
CA TYR A 133 -1.67 42.76 29.52
C TYR A 133 -2.91 42.39 28.69
N ILE A 134 -3.93 43.24 28.76
CA ILE A 134 -4.94 43.34 27.72
C ILE A 134 -4.28 44.03 26.53
N THR A 135 -4.24 43.38 25.37
CA THR A 135 -3.68 43.97 24.15
C THR A 135 -4.75 44.72 23.36
N THR A 136 -4.69 46.04 23.34
CA THR A 136 -5.22 46.84 22.23
C THR A 136 -4.09 47.14 21.24
N PRO A 137 -4.30 46.99 19.91
CA PRO A 137 -3.25 47.18 18.93
C PRO A 137 -3.09 48.66 18.57
N ILE A 138 -1.88 49.21 18.73
CA ILE A 138 -1.49 50.47 18.10
C ILE A 138 -0.66 50.15 16.86
N LEU A 139 -1.21 50.46 15.69
CA LEU A 139 -0.52 50.39 14.41
C LEU A 139 0.63 51.40 14.38
N ARG A 140 1.85 50.94 14.09
CA ARG A 140 3.00 51.81 13.77
C ARG A 140 3.59 51.38 12.42
N GLN A 141 3.49 52.27 11.44
CA GLN A 141 4.23 52.14 10.17
C GLN A 141 5.69 52.49 10.41
N GLU A 142 6.62 51.67 9.94
CA GLU A 142 8.04 52.02 9.85
C GLU A 142 8.42 52.28 8.39
N ARG A 143 8.96 53.48 8.12
CA ARG A 143 9.63 53.81 6.86
C ARG A 143 11.12 53.47 7.01
N TYR A 144 11.67 52.67 6.10
CA TYR A 144 13.11 52.41 6.03
C TYR A 144 13.83 53.55 5.31
N ASN A 145 14.84 54.13 5.95
CA ASN A 145 15.86 54.96 5.30
C ASN A 145 17.18 54.17 5.26
N LEU A 146 17.82 54.09 4.08
CA LEU A 146 19.15 53.51 3.89
C LEU A 146 20.22 54.62 3.87
N PRO A 147 21.40 54.42 4.48
CA PRO A 147 22.53 55.33 4.32
C PRO A 147 23.32 55.02 3.04
N ILE A 148 23.69 56.05 2.28
CA ILE A 148 24.61 55.95 1.13
C ILE A 148 25.79 56.90 1.33
N SER A 149 26.99 56.33 1.35
CA SER A 149 28.26 56.96 0.94
C SER A 149 29.19 55.84 0.44
N GLY A 150 30.06 56.04 -0.55
CA GLY A 150 30.16 57.16 -1.49
C GLY A 150 31.51 57.19 -2.21
N SER A 151 31.55 56.84 -3.50
CA SER A 151 32.57 57.29 -4.46
C SER A 151 32.19 56.89 -5.90
N LEU A 152 32.41 57.81 -6.85
CA LEU A 152 32.16 57.64 -8.29
C LEU A 152 33.48 57.29 -9.02
N PRO A 153 33.43 56.80 -10.27
CA PRO A 153 33.59 57.76 -11.37
C PRO A 153 32.76 57.52 -12.65
N ARG A 154 32.51 58.64 -13.36
CA ARG A 154 32.28 58.80 -14.82
C ARG A 154 31.03 58.16 -15.47
N ARG A 155 29.99 58.99 -15.64
CA ARG A 155 28.98 58.85 -16.71
C ARG A 155 29.45 59.54 -18.01
N LYS A 156 29.22 58.91 -19.18
CA LYS A 156 29.06 59.63 -20.46
C LYS A 156 27.65 60.21 -20.55
N LYS A 157 27.51 61.35 -21.22
CA LYS A 157 26.23 62.06 -21.44
C LYS A 157 25.42 61.38 -22.56
N ILE A 158 24.12 61.23 -22.38
CA ILE A 158 23.11 61.29 -23.45
C ILE A 158 21.97 62.17 -22.92
N SER A 159 21.55 63.16 -23.71
CA SER A 159 20.54 64.17 -23.35
C SER A 159 19.19 63.86 -23.98
N LEU A 160 18.10 64.05 -23.23
CA LEU A 160 16.73 64.02 -23.75
C LEU A 160 16.10 65.41 -23.73
N GLN A 161 15.87 65.91 -24.94
CA GLN A 161 14.95 66.97 -25.37
C GLN A 161 14.52 66.51 -26.79
N LYS A 162 13.30 66.70 -27.31
CA LYS A 162 12.26 67.72 -27.04
C LYS A 162 10.94 67.34 -27.77
N VAL A 163 9.84 68.03 -27.46
CA VAL A 163 8.67 68.35 -28.35
C VAL A 163 7.62 67.25 -28.71
N ALA A 164 6.48 67.32 -28.00
CA ALA A 164 5.10 67.61 -28.46
C ALA A 164 4.29 66.69 -29.44
N PRO A 165 2.93 66.80 -29.50
CA PRO A 165 2.02 65.70 -29.92
C PRO A 165 0.97 66.01 -31.02
N THR A 166 0.27 64.97 -31.49
CA THR A 166 -1.06 64.98 -32.19
C THR A 166 -1.77 63.64 -31.92
N LEU A 167 -3.02 63.51 -31.44
CA LEU A 167 -4.37 63.91 -31.94
C LEU A 167 -4.98 63.00 -33.04
N ILE A 168 -6.33 62.91 -33.06
CA ILE A 168 -7.24 62.12 -33.95
C ILE A 168 -7.34 60.63 -33.54
N SER A 169 -8.45 59.92 -33.30
CA SER A 169 -9.92 60.08 -33.19
C SER A 169 -10.62 58.92 -33.94
N THR A 170 -11.80 58.52 -33.42
CA THR A 170 -12.85 57.61 -33.99
C THR A 170 -12.66 56.09 -33.79
N LYS A 171 -13.71 55.26 -33.60
CA LYS A 171 -15.19 55.42 -33.63
C LYS A 171 -15.87 54.29 -32.81
N GLN A 172 -17.15 54.49 -32.47
CA GLN A 172 -18.30 53.57 -32.18
C GLN A 172 -18.08 52.03 -32.07
N ASP A 173 -18.85 51.25 -31.30
CA ASP A 173 -20.31 51.38 -31.06
C ASP A 173 -20.81 50.73 -29.73
N PRO A 174 -21.87 51.24 -29.06
CA PRO A 174 -22.47 50.62 -27.87
C PRO A 174 -23.99 50.36 -27.98
N ALA A 175 -24.45 49.09 -28.09
CA ALA A 175 -25.87 48.75 -27.95
C ALA A 175 -26.16 47.28 -27.57
N GLN A 176 -27.36 47.06 -27.00
CA GLN A 176 -28.08 45.83 -26.62
C GLN A 176 -27.95 45.42 -25.12
N ILE A 177 -28.77 45.94 -24.19
CA ILE A 177 -30.24 45.85 -23.97
C ILE A 177 -30.65 44.59 -23.16
N GLY A 178 -31.26 44.78 -21.99
CA GLY A 178 -31.83 43.72 -21.14
C GLY A 178 -31.97 44.07 -19.65
N SER A 179 -33.00 44.85 -19.29
CA SER A 179 -33.35 45.26 -17.90
C SER A 179 -34.64 44.52 -17.43
N PRO A 180 -35.34 44.82 -16.29
CA PRO A 180 -35.12 45.83 -15.23
C PRO A 180 -35.49 45.40 -13.74
N GLN A 181 -35.45 46.38 -12.82
CA GLN A 181 -36.07 46.45 -11.45
C GLN A 181 -35.42 45.62 -10.32
N THR A 182 -35.25 46.10 -9.08
CA THR A 182 -35.79 47.26 -8.32
C THR A 182 -34.63 48.08 -7.68
N SER A 183 -34.49 49.40 -7.87
CA SER A 183 -35.08 50.52 -7.08
C SER A 183 -34.77 50.47 -5.55
N ARG A 184 -34.23 51.51 -4.86
CA ARG A 184 -33.96 52.92 -5.24
C ARG A 184 -33.04 53.66 -4.19
N PRO A 185 -32.82 55.00 -4.26
CA PRO A 185 -31.51 55.72 -4.29
C PRO A 185 -30.94 56.06 -2.89
N THR A 186 -30.03 57.00 -2.57
CA THR A 186 -29.54 58.30 -3.13
C THR A 186 -28.16 58.57 -2.48
N VAL A 187 -27.02 58.85 -3.15
CA VAL A 187 -26.56 59.92 -4.09
C VAL A 187 -26.13 61.23 -3.37
N LEU A 188 -25.09 61.87 -3.92
CA LEU A 188 -24.39 63.13 -3.58
C LEU A 188 -23.35 63.09 -2.42
N SER A 189 -22.17 63.71 -2.56
CA SER A 189 -21.49 64.23 -3.77
C SER A 189 -20.02 64.61 -3.47
N LEU A 190 -19.18 64.48 -4.51
CA LEU A 190 -18.07 65.38 -4.88
C LEU A 190 -17.59 66.41 -3.84
N LEU A 191 -16.35 66.26 -3.37
CA LEU A 191 -15.23 67.22 -3.53
C LEU A 191 -14.06 66.82 -2.62
N GLY A 192 -12.83 66.85 -3.16
CA GLY A 192 -11.64 67.04 -2.32
C GLY A 192 -11.55 68.50 -1.85
N PRO A 193 -10.69 68.83 -0.87
CA PRO A 193 -9.26 68.75 -1.19
C PRO A 193 -8.33 68.37 -0.02
N ALA A 194 -7.12 67.93 -0.35
CA ALA A 194 -5.96 68.14 0.52
C ALA A 194 -5.54 69.62 0.45
N ASP A 195 -4.74 70.08 1.41
CA ASP A 195 -4.08 71.40 1.41
C ASP A 195 -4.95 72.63 1.74
N ALA A 196 -5.77 72.52 2.79
CA ALA A 196 -6.18 73.68 3.59
C ALA A 196 -6.05 73.39 5.10
N MET A 197 -5.68 74.42 5.88
CA MET A 197 -5.49 74.41 7.35
C MET A 197 -4.20 73.82 7.93
N LEU A 198 -3.10 73.79 7.15
CA LEU A 198 -1.74 73.90 7.73
C LEU A 198 -1.42 75.38 8.09
N ALA A 199 -2.32 76.04 8.83
CA ALA A 199 -2.13 77.41 9.38
C ALA A 199 -3.29 77.89 10.29
N GLN A 200 -3.51 77.30 11.47
CA GLN A 200 -4.04 78.08 12.60
C GLN A 200 -3.79 77.40 13.96
N LYS A 201 -3.17 78.14 14.87
CA LYS A 201 -2.91 77.86 16.30
C LYS A 201 -2.09 76.58 16.60
N VAL A 202 -0.86 76.60 17.13
CA VAL A 202 0.00 77.67 17.69
C VAL A 202 -0.74 78.65 18.58
N MET A 203 -1.14 78.18 19.76
CA MET A 203 -1.33 78.94 21.02
C MET A 203 -2.24 78.09 21.92
N PHE A 204 -1.63 77.26 22.78
CA PHE A 204 -1.88 77.15 24.22
C PHE A 204 -1.15 75.91 24.77
N ARG A 205 -0.30 76.13 25.76
CA ARG A 205 0.31 75.05 26.55
C ARG A 205 -0.67 74.66 27.66
N GLU A 206 -0.82 73.37 27.88
CA GLU A 206 -0.81 72.85 29.25
C GLU A 206 0.20 71.71 29.34
N ARG A 207 1.11 71.79 30.31
CA ARG A 207 1.96 70.66 30.72
C ARG A 207 1.15 69.80 31.69
N LYS A 208 0.63 68.66 31.23
CA LYS A 208 0.41 67.53 32.12
C LYS A 208 1.63 66.61 32.06
N THR A 209 2.38 66.57 33.15
CA THR A 209 3.38 65.53 33.40
C THR A 209 2.67 64.25 33.78
N GLU A 210 2.14 63.54 32.79
CA GLU A 210 1.83 62.12 32.97
C GLU A 210 3.16 61.38 33.05
N ILE A 211 3.41 60.79 34.23
CA ILE A 211 4.53 59.90 34.45
C ILE A 211 4.18 58.61 33.72
N ASP A 212 4.66 58.50 32.48
CA ASP A 212 4.57 57.31 31.66
C ASP A 212 5.11 56.13 32.50
N PRO A 213 4.28 55.16 32.92
CA PRO A 213 4.71 54.10 33.81
C PRO A 213 5.70 53.25 33.03
N LYS A 214 6.99 53.36 33.36
CA LYS A 214 8.09 52.63 32.71
C LYS A 214 7.80 51.13 32.75
N ALA A 215 7.20 50.62 31.68
CA ALA A 215 6.77 49.24 31.57
C ALA A 215 8.01 48.35 31.42
N PHE A 216 8.48 47.80 32.53
CA PHE A 216 9.58 46.84 32.54
C PHE A 216 9.12 45.56 31.84
N VAL A 217 9.56 45.37 30.59
CA VAL A 217 9.35 44.12 29.85
C VAL A 217 10.12 43.00 30.56
N VAL A 218 9.39 42.00 31.04
CA VAL A 218 9.93 40.95 31.92
C VAL A 218 10.26 39.70 31.11
N TYR A 219 11.54 39.38 30.99
CA TYR A 219 11.97 38.16 30.31
C TYR A 219 11.80 36.92 31.19
N LEU A 220 11.37 35.82 30.59
CA LEU A 220 11.30 34.51 31.23
C LEU A 220 12.70 34.07 31.70
N ASN A 221 12.87 33.90 33.01
CA ASN A 221 14.13 33.59 33.69
C ASN A 221 14.71 32.17 33.39
N THR A 222 14.26 31.50 32.33
CA THR A 222 14.70 30.14 31.99
C THR A 222 15.73 30.10 30.87
N ALA A 223 16.99 29.80 31.19
CA ALA A 223 18.02 29.58 30.19
C ALA A 223 17.91 28.19 29.55
N LYS A 224 17.88 28.15 28.21
CA LYS A 224 17.98 26.92 27.41
C LYS A 224 19.47 26.59 27.21
N LEU A 225 20.00 25.64 27.98
CA LEU A 225 21.42 25.25 27.91
C LEU A 225 21.59 23.99 27.03
N LYS A 226 22.48 24.06 26.05
CA LYS A 226 22.94 22.91 25.24
C LYS A 226 24.37 22.53 25.58
N ARG A 227 24.65 21.24 25.80
CA ARG A 227 26.01 20.75 26.11
C ARG A 227 26.33 19.46 25.38
N ARG A 228 27.41 19.49 24.58
CA ARG A 228 27.95 18.33 23.88
C ARG A 228 28.80 17.48 24.83
N MET A 229 28.67 16.16 24.75
CA MET A 229 29.48 15.19 25.50
C MET A 229 29.74 13.95 24.63
N THR A 230 30.99 13.50 24.58
CA THR A 230 31.40 12.30 23.85
C THR A 230 31.32 11.07 24.76
N LEU A 231 30.78 9.98 24.23
CA LEU A 231 30.51 8.74 24.93
C LEU A 231 31.14 7.58 24.16
N SER A 232 32.10 6.87 24.77
CA SER A 232 32.79 5.74 24.12
C SER A 232 32.01 4.43 24.30
N GLU A 233 31.89 3.65 23.24
CA GLU A 233 31.30 2.30 23.20
C GLU A 233 31.95 1.35 24.23
N LYS A 234 33.29 1.38 24.34
CA LYS A 234 34.05 0.62 25.35
C LYS A 234 33.63 0.96 26.79
N ARG A 235 33.21 2.20 27.06
CA ARG A 235 32.70 2.61 28.38
C ARG A 235 31.25 2.21 28.59
N LEU A 236 30.43 2.24 27.53
CA LEU A 236 29.04 1.81 27.57
C LEU A 236 28.88 0.32 27.88
N LYS A 237 29.82 -0.53 27.43
CA LYS A 237 29.74 -1.99 27.58
C LYS A 237 28.41 -2.55 27.04
N SER A 238 28.11 -2.21 25.79
CA SER A 238 26.91 -2.66 25.03
C SER A 238 25.55 -2.35 25.69
N ARG A 239 25.48 -1.35 26.57
CA ARG A 239 24.22 -0.97 27.23
C ARG A 239 23.28 -0.23 26.29
N SER A 240 22.05 -0.73 26.17
CA SER A 240 20.96 -0.09 25.44
C SER A 240 20.46 1.21 26.07
N THR A 241 20.76 1.48 27.35
CA THR A 241 20.34 2.69 28.08
C THR A 241 21.43 3.26 28.98
N PHE A 242 21.37 4.57 29.26
CA PHE A 242 22.16 5.23 30.30
C PHE A 242 21.32 6.29 31.02
N TYR A 243 21.73 6.70 32.22
CA TYR A 243 21.05 7.71 33.02
C TYR A 243 21.77 9.07 32.90
N LEU A 244 21.04 10.08 32.43
CA LEU A 244 21.46 11.48 32.44
C LEU A 244 21.19 12.07 33.83
N HIS A 245 22.20 12.62 34.48
CA HIS A 245 22.08 13.27 35.79
C HIS A 245 22.66 14.69 35.73
N ALA A 246 21.83 15.68 36.03
CA ALA A 246 22.20 17.09 36.10
C ALA A 246 22.08 17.58 37.54
N GLN A 247 23.10 18.26 38.05
CA GLN A 247 23.11 18.85 39.39
C GLN A 247 23.53 20.32 39.34
N LEU A 248 22.74 21.20 39.94
CA LEU A 248 23.17 22.56 40.26
C LEU A 248 24.01 22.56 41.53
N ARG A 249 25.15 23.23 41.48
CA ARG A 249 26.07 23.35 42.61
C ARG A 249 26.51 24.78 42.86
N THR A 250 26.65 25.10 44.14
CA THR A 250 27.29 26.34 44.59
C THR A 250 28.79 26.33 44.30
N SER A 251 29.43 27.50 44.41
CA SER A 251 30.90 27.62 44.39
C SER A 251 31.57 26.71 45.44
N LYS A 252 30.93 26.54 46.60
CA LYS A 252 31.34 25.61 47.68
C LYS A 252 31.03 24.12 47.39
N GLY A 253 30.53 23.79 46.20
CA GLY A 253 30.24 22.42 45.76
C GLY A 253 28.98 21.77 46.37
N VAL A 254 28.14 22.54 47.05
CA VAL A 254 26.88 22.05 47.64
C VAL A 254 25.84 21.90 46.53
N VAL A 255 25.18 20.73 46.44
CA VAL A 255 24.08 20.50 45.49
C VAL A 255 22.82 21.21 45.97
N VAL A 256 22.26 22.07 45.13
CA VAL A 256 21.05 22.86 45.40
C VAL A 256 19.82 22.28 44.71
N ALA A 257 20.00 21.78 43.48
CA ALA A 257 18.96 21.15 42.69
C ALA A 257 19.54 19.96 41.92
N GLU A 258 18.72 18.95 41.66
CA GLU A 258 19.08 17.87 40.75
C GLU A 258 17.89 17.39 39.91
N ALA A 259 18.20 17.01 38.68
CA ALA A 259 17.26 16.38 37.75
C ALA A 259 17.94 15.20 37.07
N GLY A 260 17.18 14.21 36.63
CA GLY A 260 17.74 13.12 35.84
C GLY A 260 16.69 12.24 35.20
N THR A 261 17.08 11.58 34.11
CA THR A 261 16.20 10.72 33.30
C THR A 261 17.00 9.64 32.59
N THR A 262 16.32 8.56 32.18
CA THR A 262 16.92 7.45 31.46
C THR A 262 16.84 7.70 29.95
N ILE A 263 17.98 7.62 29.28
CA ILE A 263 18.13 7.78 27.84
C ILE A 263 18.21 6.41 27.19
N SER A 264 17.38 6.17 26.17
CA SER A 264 17.49 4.98 25.32
C SER A 264 18.56 5.18 24.26
N HIS A 265 19.78 4.76 24.60
CA HIS A 265 20.96 4.85 23.73
C HIS A 265 20.75 4.08 22.43
N ALA A 266 20.36 2.80 22.51
CA ALA A 266 20.17 1.95 21.34
C ALA A 266 19.10 2.52 20.38
N LYS A 267 18.01 3.08 20.92
CA LYS A 267 16.97 3.73 20.11
C LYS A 267 17.51 4.95 19.36
N ILE A 268 18.20 5.86 20.06
CA ILE A 268 18.74 7.09 19.44
C ILE A 268 19.85 6.75 18.44
N VAL A 269 20.69 5.75 18.71
CA VAL A 269 21.73 5.29 17.77
C VAL A 269 21.09 4.66 16.54
N ASN A 270 20.12 3.75 16.69
CA ASN A 270 19.44 3.14 15.54
C ASN A 270 18.74 4.20 14.69
N ASP A 271 17.99 5.13 15.30
CA ASP A 271 17.30 6.18 14.55
C ASP A 271 18.24 7.23 13.93
N PHE A 272 19.50 7.31 14.40
CA PHE A 272 20.55 8.12 13.80
C PHE A 272 21.22 7.42 12.63
N LEU A 273 21.48 6.11 12.72
CA LEU A 273 22.12 5.29 11.70
C LEU A 273 21.18 4.88 10.56
N THR A 274 19.86 4.92 10.76
CA THR A 274 18.90 4.75 9.66
C THR A 274 19.08 5.88 8.62
N PRO A 275 19.25 5.55 7.32
CA PRO A 275 19.33 6.52 6.24
C PRO A 275 18.01 7.28 6.04
N ILE A 276 18.09 8.47 5.46
CA ILE A 276 16.96 9.40 5.29
C ILE A 276 16.73 9.72 3.80
N LYS A 277 17.81 9.88 3.03
CA LYS A 277 17.74 10.05 1.58
C LYS A 277 17.74 8.67 0.90
N PRO A 278 16.94 8.47 -0.15
CA PRO A 278 17.08 7.30 -1.00
C PRO A 278 18.35 7.42 -1.88
N PRO A 279 18.86 6.32 -2.46
CA PRO A 279 19.93 6.37 -3.45
C PRO A 279 19.46 7.01 -4.76
N ALA A 280 20.36 7.58 -5.55
CA ALA A 280 20.05 7.95 -6.93
C ALA A 280 19.85 6.68 -7.76
N LEU A 281 18.75 6.63 -8.51
CA LEU A 281 18.41 5.53 -9.39
C LEU A 281 18.11 6.09 -10.77
N GLN A 282 18.94 5.72 -11.74
CA GLN A 282 18.77 6.06 -13.15
C GLN A 282 18.59 4.76 -13.94
N ALA A 283 17.82 4.79 -15.02
CA ALA A 283 17.76 3.65 -15.92
C ALA A 283 17.39 4.08 -17.34
N GLY A 284 17.92 3.36 -18.31
CA GLY A 284 17.76 3.65 -19.73
C GLY A 284 17.83 2.41 -20.60
N LEU A 285 17.47 2.57 -21.87
CA LEU A 285 17.51 1.51 -22.87
C LEU A 285 18.90 1.42 -23.51
N LEU A 286 19.49 0.21 -23.52
CA LEU A 286 20.69 -0.08 -24.32
C LEU A 286 20.32 -0.69 -25.67
N GLY A 287 19.33 -1.58 -25.67
CA GLY A 287 18.87 -2.29 -26.86
C GLY A 287 17.53 -2.98 -26.61
N VAL A 288 17.08 -3.77 -27.58
CA VAL A 288 15.88 -4.59 -27.43
C VAL A 288 16.13 -5.64 -26.35
N GLY A 289 15.30 -5.63 -25.29
CA GLY A 289 15.44 -6.55 -24.16
C GLY A 289 16.64 -6.30 -23.24
N GLU A 290 17.43 -5.23 -23.45
CA GLU A 290 18.57 -4.87 -22.59
C GLU A 290 18.41 -3.45 -22.02
N LEU A 291 18.37 -3.37 -20.69
CA LEU A 291 18.24 -2.13 -19.92
C LEU A 291 19.55 -1.85 -19.18
N SER A 292 20.04 -0.61 -19.22
CA SER A 292 21.06 -0.16 -18.27
C SER A 292 20.36 0.41 -17.04
N VAL A 293 20.79 -0.01 -15.86
CA VAL A 293 20.34 0.56 -14.60
C VAL A 293 21.55 1.01 -13.82
N GLY A 294 21.53 2.28 -13.40
CA GLY A 294 22.58 2.97 -12.65
C GLY A 294 22.11 3.31 -11.24
N LEU A 295 22.96 3.05 -10.24
CA LEU A 295 22.64 3.18 -8.83
C LEU A 295 23.81 3.87 -8.09
N GLU A 296 23.53 4.98 -7.42
CA GLU A 296 24.52 5.78 -6.71
C GLU A 296 24.04 6.08 -5.27
N GLN A 297 24.93 5.94 -4.28
CA GLN A 297 24.61 6.25 -2.89
C GLN A 297 24.73 7.75 -2.59
N ILE A 298 23.67 8.34 -1.99
CA ILE A 298 23.63 9.76 -1.60
C ILE A 298 23.57 9.96 -0.07
N ASP A 299 23.11 8.97 0.70
CA ASP A 299 23.04 9.10 2.16
C ASP A 299 24.31 8.54 2.84
N SER A 300 25.05 9.41 3.52
CA SER A 300 26.30 9.06 4.21
C SER A 300 26.15 8.13 5.42
N LYS A 301 24.95 7.66 5.71
CA LYS A 301 24.66 6.65 6.74
C LYS A 301 24.36 5.27 6.15
N ALA A 302 24.07 5.21 4.86
CA ALA A 302 23.81 3.97 4.17
C ALA A 302 25.13 3.30 3.78
N THR A 303 25.18 1.99 3.95
CA THR A 303 26.34 1.16 3.61
C THR A 303 25.99 0.02 2.66
N ARG A 304 24.71 -0.15 2.35
CA ARG A 304 24.19 -1.24 1.51
C ARG A 304 22.98 -0.76 0.73
N VAL A 305 22.80 -1.28 -0.48
CA VAL A 305 21.67 -0.98 -1.35
C VAL A 305 20.99 -2.25 -1.83
N LYS A 306 19.66 -2.19 -1.95
CA LYS A 306 18.86 -3.23 -2.59
C LYS A 306 18.08 -2.64 -3.73
N LEU A 307 18.18 -3.27 -4.89
CA LEU A 307 17.40 -2.94 -6.06
C LEU A 307 16.38 -4.04 -6.33
N PHE A 308 15.12 -3.64 -6.41
CA PHE A 308 14.01 -4.50 -6.77
C PHE A 308 13.52 -4.14 -8.16
N ARG A 309 12.98 -5.13 -8.87
CA ARG A 309 12.37 -5.00 -10.19
C ARG A 309 10.98 -5.62 -10.18
N ARG A 310 10.06 -5.05 -10.96
CA ARG A 310 8.79 -5.69 -11.35
C ARG A 310 8.39 -5.24 -12.75
N LEU A 311 7.51 -6.00 -13.39
CA LEU A 311 6.69 -5.43 -14.46
C LEU A 311 5.65 -4.53 -13.80
N ALA A 312 5.55 -3.30 -14.31
CA ALA A 312 4.52 -2.36 -13.93
C ALA A 312 3.14 -2.90 -14.34
N PRO A 313 2.07 -2.50 -13.63
CA PRO A 313 0.72 -2.77 -14.08
C PRO A 313 0.44 -2.05 -15.40
N THR A 314 -0.28 -2.75 -16.27
CA THR A 314 -0.94 -2.22 -17.46
C THR A 314 -2.44 -2.20 -17.20
N ASP A 315 -3.24 -1.55 -18.06
CA ASP A 315 -4.64 -1.15 -17.76
C ASP A 315 -5.51 -2.23 -17.08
N ASN A 316 -5.38 -3.50 -17.50
CA ASN A 316 -6.12 -4.65 -16.96
C ASN A 316 -5.28 -5.64 -16.13
N SER A 317 -4.03 -5.30 -15.75
CA SER A 317 -3.14 -6.21 -15.02
C SER A 317 -2.54 -5.59 -13.75
N ALA A 318 -2.44 -6.39 -12.68
CA ALA A 318 -1.79 -6.00 -11.41
C ALA A 318 -0.25 -5.83 -11.49
N GLY A 319 0.35 -5.96 -12.68
CA GLY A 319 1.80 -6.15 -12.86
C GLY A 319 2.30 -7.45 -12.23
N THR A 320 3.62 -7.56 -12.02
CA THR A 320 4.22 -8.68 -11.26
C THR A 320 4.53 -8.28 -9.82
N LYS A 321 4.77 -9.28 -8.96
CA LYS A 321 5.44 -9.08 -7.67
C LYS A 321 6.85 -8.55 -7.88
N TRP A 322 7.40 -7.90 -6.85
CA TRP A 322 8.79 -7.42 -6.80
C TRP A 322 9.77 -8.60 -6.67
N SER A 323 10.79 -8.63 -7.52
CA SER A 323 11.97 -9.50 -7.40
C SER A 323 13.21 -8.70 -7.03
N LEU A 324 14.03 -9.19 -6.10
CA LEU A 324 15.36 -8.63 -5.82
C LEU A 324 16.29 -8.87 -7.02
N VAL A 325 17.06 -7.86 -7.41
CA VAL A 325 18.02 -7.91 -8.54
C VAL A 325 19.45 -7.62 -8.08
N ILE A 326 19.63 -6.64 -7.20
CA ILE A 326 20.93 -6.30 -6.58
C ILE A 326 20.75 -6.21 -5.08
N ASP A 327 21.74 -6.68 -4.33
CA ASP A 327 21.82 -6.60 -2.88
C ASP A 327 23.30 -6.49 -2.46
N GLU A 328 23.87 -5.30 -2.63
CA GLU A 328 25.31 -5.03 -2.59
C GLU A 328 25.66 -3.96 -1.56
N ASP A 329 26.85 -4.03 -1.00
CA ASP A 329 27.39 -2.97 -0.13
C ASP A 329 27.82 -1.76 -0.99
N LEU A 330 27.35 -0.56 -0.65
CA LEU A 330 27.58 0.68 -1.39
C LEU A 330 27.48 1.91 -0.46
N GLU A 331 28.61 2.56 -0.23
CA GLU A 331 28.79 3.78 0.56
C GLU A 331 28.87 5.04 -0.34
N VAL A 332 28.79 6.22 0.28
CA VAL A 332 28.95 7.50 -0.44
C VAL A 332 30.43 7.70 -0.82
N GLY A 333 30.71 7.65 -2.11
CA GLY A 333 32.06 7.84 -2.68
C GLY A 333 32.52 6.71 -3.58
N ASP A 334 31.86 5.54 -3.51
CA ASP A 334 32.18 4.36 -4.34
C ASP A 334 31.81 4.55 -5.82
N GLY A 335 31.00 5.57 -6.14
CA GLY A 335 30.56 5.93 -7.48
C GLY A 335 29.18 5.36 -7.86
N GLU A 336 28.90 5.34 -9.16
CA GLU A 336 27.67 4.79 -9.72
C GLU A 336 27.90 3.34 -10.15
N ILE A 337 27.22 2.39 -9.50
CA ILE A 337 27.15 1.01 -10.00
C ILE A 337 26.20 0.98 -11.18
N ARG A 338 26.71 0.61 -12.36
CA ARG A 338 25.90 0.30 -13.55
C ARG A 338 25.91 -1.18 -13.84
N PHE A 339 24.73 -1.76 -14.05
CA PHE A 339 24.58 -3.11 -14.56
C PHE A 339 23.64 -3.14 -15.77
N ARG A 340 23.69 -4.25 -16.52
CA ARG A 340 22.82 -4.53 -17.66
C ARG A 340 21.80 -5.57 -17.26
N ASP A 341 20.53 -5.22 -17.29
CA ASP A 341 19.43 -6.15 -17.03
C ASP A 341 18.84 -6.65 -18.34
N LYS A 342 18.79 -7.98 -18.51
CA LYS A 342 18.26 -8.65 -19.70
C LYS A 342 16.80 -9.03 -19.46
N VAL A 343 15.90 -8.12 -19.83
CA VAL A 343 14.45 -8.28 -19.63
C VAL A 343 13.75 -8.17 -20.99
N ALA A 344 13.56 -9.31 -21.65
CA ALA A 344 12.77 -9.40 -22.87
C ALA A 344 11.27 -9.27 -22.56
N THR A 345 10.75 -8.05 -22.54
CA THR A 345 9.34 -7.76 -22.29
C THR A 345 8.86 -6.51 -23.02
N ALA A 346 7.59 -6.49 -23.43
CA ALA A 346 6.91 -5.31 -23.97
C ALA A 346 6.23 -4.45 -22.89
N ASN A 347 6.11 -4.95 -21.66
CA ASN A 347 5.49 -4.24 -20.53
C ASN A 347 6.48 -3.24 -19.89
N PRO A 348 6.03 -2.11 -19.34
CA PRO A 348 6.93 -1.20 -18.62
C PRO A 348 7.59 -1.90 -17.44
N VAL A 349 8.90 -1.74 -17.28
CA VAL A 349 9.69 -2.31 -16.18
C VAL A 349 9.91 -1.22 -15.14
N MET A 350 9.55 -1.51 -13.90
CA MET A 350 9.73 -0.61 -12.77
C MET A 350 10.86 -1.14 -11.89
N TYR A 351 11.84 -0.28 -11.63
CA TYR A 351 12.89 -0.51 -10.65
C TYR A 351 12.64 0.33 -9.39
N ARG A 352 13.01 -0.21 -8.23
CA ARG A 352 12.95 0.48 -6.95
C ARG A 352 14.21 0.22 -6.14
N ALA A 353 14.88 1.29 -5.74
CA ALA A 353 16.09 1.22 -4.94
C ALA A 353 15.82 1.66 -3.49
N LEU A 354 16.32 0.85 -2.57
CA LEU A 354 16.40 1.11 -1.14
C LEU A 354 17.87 1.16 -0.73
N CYS A 355 18.20 2.02 0.22
CA CYS A 355 19.47 1.94 0.93
C CYS A 355 19.24 1.54 2.39
N PHE A 356 20.22 0.87 2.99
CA PHE A 356 20.20 0.32 4.34
C PHE A 356 21.38 0.89 5.12
N GLY A 357 21.14 1.28 6.36
CA GLY A 357 22.20 1.75 7.26
C GLY A 357 22.98 0.59 7.88
N THR A 358 24.06 0.91 8.60
CA THR A 358 24.85 -0.06 9.40
C THR A 358 24.05 -0.79 10.49
N ASN A 359 22.79 -0.41 10.70
CA ASN A 359 21.83 -1.04 11.62
C ASN A 359 20.85 -2.00 10.90
N SER A 360 21.11 -2.30 9.62
CA SER A 360 20.29 -3.12 8.73
C SER A 360 18.84 -2.65 8.58
N ARG A 361 18.55 -1.37 8.86
CA ARG A 361 17.24 -0.78 8.61
C ARG A 361 17.20 -0.08 7.26
N PRO A 362 16.12 -0.27 6.46
CA PRO A 362 15.95 0.46 5.23
C PRO A 362 15.76 1.96 5.50
N ALA A 363 16.08 2.76 4.49
CA ALA A 363 15.72 4.17 4.43
C ALA A 363 14.20 4.36 4.50
N GLU A 364 13.80 5.47 5.09
CA GLU A 364 12.38 5.83 5.21
C GLU A 364 11.74 6.23 3.86
N LYS A 365 12.58 6.51 2.84
CA LYS A 365 12.20 6.84 1.46
C LYS A 365 12.91 5.90 0.49
N PHE A 366 12.32 5.72 -0.69
CA PHE A 366 12.89 4.95 -1.79
C PHE A 366 12.96 5.78 -3.08
N SER A 367 13.81 5.36 -4.01
CA SER A 367 13.80 5.87 -5.39
C SER A 367 13.13 4.85 -6.30
N SER A 368 12.42 5.29 -7.33
CA SER A 368 11.86 4.40 -8.35
C SER A 368 11.95 5.04 -9.73
N VAL A 369 12.20 4.22 -10.73
CA VAL A 369 12.20 4.61 -12.15
C VAL A 369 11.37 3.59 -12.93
N VAL A 370 10.56 4.08 -13.86
CA VAL A 370 9.81 3.24 -14.80
C VAL A 370 10.42 3.45 -16.16
N ILE A 371 10.80 2.36 -16.82
CA ILE A 371 11.22 2.35 -18.22
C ILE A 371 10.13 1.63 -19.00
N THR A 372 9.57 2.27 -20.01
CA THR A 372 8.83 1.53 -21.05
C THR A 372 9.87 0.99 -22.03
N PRO A 373 10.03 -0.34 -22.17
CA PRO A 373 10.92 -0.87 -23.19
C PRO A 373 10.56 -0.31 -24.57
N ARG A 374 11.57 -0.07 -25.41
CA ARG A 374 11.29 0.04 -26.84
C ARG A 374 10.70 -1.30 -27.26
N GLN A 375 9.40 -1.30 -27.50
CA GLN A 375 8.76 -2.36 -28.25
C GLN A 375 9.49 -2.40 -29.61
N GLU A 376 10.18 -3.50 -29.90
CA GLU A 376 10.10 -3.97 -31.27
C GLU A 376 8.62 -4.05 -31.60
N ILE A 377 8.20 -3.54 -32.75
CA ILE A 377 6.83 -3.74 -33.24
C ILE A 377 6.68 -5.18 -33.77
N LYS A 378 7.19 -6.15 -33.00
CA LYS A 378 6.44 -7.37 -32.73
C LYS A 378 5.19 -6.89 -32.01
N LEU A 379 4.14 -6.64 -32.78
CA LEU A 379 2.81 -6.43 -32.24
C LEU A 379 2.51 -7.62 -31.33
N ASP A 380 2.64 -7.38 -30.03
CA ASP A 380 2.40 -8.38 -29.01
C ASP A 380 0.89 -8.38 -28.82
N TYR A 381 0.22 -9.23 -29.60
CA TYR A 381 -1.23 -9.43 -29.57
C TYR A 381 -1.60 -10.10 -28.24
N SER A 382 -1.54 -9.31 -27.16
CA SER A 382 -2.12 -9.60 -25.86
C SER A 382 -3.62 -9.50 -26.03
N GLY A 383 -4.30 -10.62 -25.83
CA GLY A 383 -5.61 -10.86 -26.42
C GLY A 383 -5.47 -11.36 -27.86
N LYS A 384 -6.14 -12.47 -28.16
CA LYS A 384 -6.22 -13.06 -29.51
C LYS A 384 -7.66 -13.28 -29.97
N GLY A 385 -8.63 -12.91 -29.14
CA GLY A 385 -9.95 -13.53 -29.12
C GLY A 385 -9.89 -14.87 -28.39
N THR A 386 -10.71 -15.05 -27.37
CA THR A 386 -10.98 -16.32 -26.71
C THR A 386 -12.44 -16.64 -26.89
N ALA A 387 -12.75 -17.72 -27.62
CA ALA A 387 -14.12 -18.18 -27.82
C ALA A 387 -14.59 -19.05 -26.64
N THR A 388 -15.80 -18.82 -26.18
CA THR A 388 -16.56 -19.69 -25.28
C THR A 388 -17.91 -19.99 -25.91
N SER A 389 -18.22 -21.28 -26.10
CA SER A 389 -19.47 -21.72 -26.73
C SER A 389 -20.42 -22.34 -25.72
N ALA A 390 -21.71 -22.03 -25.85
CA ALA A 390 -22.82 -22.64 -25.12
C ALA A 390 -23.96 -22.99 -26.10
N ILE A 391 -24.77 -23.99 -25.74
CA ILE A 391 -25.96 -24.40 -26.50
C ILE A 391 -27.19 -23.88 -25.78
N ALA A 392 -28.05 -23.17 -26.49
CA ALA A 392 -29.38 -22.77 -26.03
C ALA A 392 -30.37 -22.91 -27.19
N SER A 393 -31.43 -23.69 -27.00
CA SER A 393 -32.56 -23.80 -27.95
C SER A 393 -32.15 -24.07 -29.41
N ASN A 394 -31.32 -25.09 -29.65
CA ASN A 394 -30.73 -25.44 -30.96
C ASN A 394 -29.86 -24.35 -31.62
N ILE A 395 -29.41 -23.36 -30.85
CA ILE A 395 -28.46 -22.35 -31.30
C ILE A 395 -27.18 -22.52 -30.47
N ILE A 396 -26.05 -22.69 -31.14
CA ILE A 396 -24.75 -22.49 -30.49
C ILE A 396 -24.52 -20.98 -30.44
N THR A 397 -24.53 -20.42 -29.23
CA THR A 397 -24.07 -19.06 -28.99
C THR A 397 -22.59 -19.15 -28.63
N THR A 398 -21.73 -18.50 -29.42
CA THR A 398 -20.31 -18.40 -29.11
C THR A 398 -19.97 -16.95 -28.79
N SER A 399 -19.64 -16.72 -27.53
CA SER A 399 -19.09 -15.47 -27.05
C SER A 399 -17.60 -15.41 -27.36
N VAL A 400 -17.09 -14.23 -27.71
CA VAL A 400 -15.67 -13.96 -27.89
C VAL A 400 -15.27 -12.75 -27.04
N THR A 401 -14.21 -12.91 -26.26
CA THR A 401 -13.62 -11.90 -25.36
C THR A 401 -12.10 -11.85 -25.54
N ASP A 402 -11.37 -11.05 -24.75
CA ASP A 402 -9.89 -10.99 -24.75
C ASP A 402 -9.34 -10.64 -26.15
N PHE A 403 -9.81 -9.52 -26.69
CA PHE A 403 -9.38 -9.04 -28.01
C PHE A 403 -8.02 -8.32 -27.94
N PRO A 404 -7.20 -8.42 -29.00
CA PRO A 404 -6.04 -7.56 -29.17
C PRO A 404 -6.38 -6.06 -29.03
N LYS A 405 -5.46 -5.28 -28.47
CA LYS A 405 -5.65 -3.81 -28.31
C LYS A 405 -5.88 -3.04 -29.61
N ASP A 406 -5.48 -3.60 -30.74
CA ASP A 406 -5.63 -3.04 -32.08
C ASP A 406 -6.69 -3.78 -32.91
N ALA A 407 -7.54 -4.61 -32.29
CA ALA A 407 -8.70 -5.21 -32.93
C ALA A 407 -9.63 -4.14 -33.52
N VAL A 408 -10.15 -4.40 -34.73
CA VAL A 408 -11.17 -3.58 -35.40
C VAL A 408 -12.43 -4.41 -35.64
N SER A 409 -12.28 -5.68 -35.98
CA SER A 409 -13.39 -6.62 -36.11
C SER A 409 -12.97 -8.05 -35.81
N VAL A 410 -13.95 -8.92 -35.60
CA VAL A 410 -13.79 -10.35 -35.41
C VAL A 410 -14.77 -11.11 -36.32
N ALA A 411 -14.29 -12.20 -36.90
CA ALA A 411 -15.11 -13.23 -37.52
C ALA A 411 -14.91 -14.57 -36.79
N LEU A 412 -15.88 -15.48 -36.86
CA LEU A 412 -15.80 -16.78 -36.18
C LEU A 412 -15.75 -17.92 -37.20
N ARG A 413 -14.63 -18.65 -37.27
CA ARG A 413 -14.44 -19.82 -38.15
C ARG A 413 -14.88 -21.11 -37.44
N ARG A 414 -15.90 -21.79 -37.97
CA ARG A 414 -16.38 -23.11 -37.51
C ARG A 414 -15.78 -24.24 -38.32
N TYR A 415 -15.23 -25.23 -37.63
CA TYR A 415 -14.76 -26.51 -38.18
C TYR A 415 -15.63 -27.64 -37.65
N ASN A 416 -16.13 -28.55 -38.50
CA ASN A 416 -16.80 -29.79 -38.04
C ASN A 416 -15.73 -30.87 -37.82
N LEU A 417 -15.60 -31.35 -36.58
CA LEU A 417 -14.63 -32.38 -36.20
C LEU A 417 -15.15 -33.81 -36.47
N THR A 418 -16.46 -34.05 -36.33
CA THR A 418 -17.10 -35.36 -36.55
C THR A 418 -16.92 -35.87 -37.98
N HIS A 419 -17.26 -35.05 -38.98
CA HIS A 419 -17.07 -35.39 -40.40
C HIS A 419 -15.70 -34.99 -40.94
N ASN A 420 -14.73 -34.81 -40.03
CA ASN A 420 -13.34 -34.52 -40.31
C ASN A 420 -13.16 -33.46 -41.40
N SER A 421 -13.53 -32.20 -41.12
CA SER A 421 -13.39 -31.08 -42.06
C SER A 421 -11.97 -30.87 -42.61
N TYR A 422 -10.97 -31.52 -42.00
CA TYR A 422 -9.63 -31.72 -42.54
C TYR A 422 -9.60 -32.46 -43.89
N ALA A 423 -10.50 -33.40 -44.15
CA ALA A 423 -10.58 -34.13 -45.43
C ALA A 423 -10.89 -33.20 -46.61
N LYS A 424 -11.83 -32.24 -46.45
CA LYS A 424 -12.10 -31.19 -47.46
C LYS A 424 -10.89 -30.26 -47.65
N LYS A 425 -10.16 -29.95 -46.57
CA LYS A 425 -8.94 -29.15 -46.62
C LYS A 425 -7.78 -29.89 -47.31
N GLN A 426 -7.60 -31.19 -47.06
CA GLN A 426 -6.59 -32.04 -47.72
C GLN A 426 -6.92 -32.27 -49.20
N ALA A 427 -8.19 -32.45 -49.53
CA ALA A 427 -8.66 -32.57 -50.92
C ALA A 427 -8.65 -31.24 -51.70
N GLN A 428 -8.29 -30.12 -51.06
CA GLN A 428 -8.30 -28.75 -51.61
C GLN A 428 -9.67 -28.29 -52.17
N THR A 429 -10.75 -29.02 -51.89
CA THR A 429 -12.12 -28.72 -52.38
C THR A 429 -12.83 -27.62 -51.58
N GLY A 430 -12.14 -27.01 -50.61
CA GLY A 430 -12.62 -25.84 -49.88
C GLY A 430 -11.71 -25.47 -48.71
N SER A 431 -12.05 -24.37 -48.03
CA SER A 431 -11.31 -23.81 -46.88
C SER A 431 -11.21 -24.74 -45.66
N GLY A 432 -12.10 -25.73 -45.57
CA GLY A 432 -12.24 -26.61 -44.40
C GLY A 432 -12.96 -25.95 -43.20
N PHE A 433 -13.50 -24.74 -43.36
CA PHE A 433 -14.30 -24.05 -42.33
C PHE A 433 -15.46 -23.26 -42.92
N VAL A 434 -16.44 -22.94 -42.08
CA VAL A 434 -17.55 -22.03 -42.40
C VAL A 434 -17.43 -20.80 -41.50
N ILE A 435 -17.63 -19.59 -42.02
CA ILE A 435 -17.73 -18.38 -41.18
C ILE A 435 -19.15 -18.35 -40.61
N VAL A 436 -19.27 -18.16 -39.30
CA VAL A 436 -20.56 -18.12 -38.60
C VAL A 436 -21.24 -16.77 -38.85
N GLY A 437 -22.48 -16.81 -39.35
CA GLY A 437 -23.34 -15.66 -39.63
C GLY A 437 -24.41 -16.04 -40.65
N THR A 438 -25.60 -15.43 -40.60
CA THR A 438 -26.79 -15.94 -41.32
C THR A 438 -26.92 -15.49 -42.78
N GLY A 439 -26.11 -14.54 -43.24
CA GLY A 439 -25.94 -14.29 -44.68
C GLY A 439 -25.43 -12.89 -45.04
N SER A 440 -25.62 -11.88 -44.18
CA SER A 440 -25.02 -10.57 -44.37
C SER A 440 -23.57 -10.54 -43.88
N LEU A 441 -22.76 -9.65 -44.46
CA LEU A 441 -21.38 -9.41 -44.03
C LEU A 441 -21.31 -8.94 -42.57
N ASP A 442 -22.27 -8.12 -42.14
CA ASP A 442 -22.37 -7.57 -40.77
C ASP A 442 -22.69 -8.65 -39.71
N GLU A 443 -23.37 -9.73 -40.08
CA GLU A 443 -23.59 -10.88 -39.20
C GLU A 443 -22.38 -11.82 -39.11
N GLN A 444 -21.54 -11.85 -40.16
CA GLN A 444 -20.33 -12.68 -40.23
C GLN A 444 -19.10 -12.00 -39.62
N ILE A 445 -19.06 -10.67 -39.65
CA ILE A 445 -17.95 -9.84 -39.17
C ILE A 445 -18.53 -8.80 -38.21
N GLN A 446 -18.20 -8.95 -36.93
CA GLN A 446 -18.65 -8.04 -35.87
C GLN A 446 -17.52 -7.05 -35.53
N PHE A 447 -17.85 -5.77 -35.41
CA PHE A 447 -16.87 -4.74 -35.03
C PHE A 447 -16.52 -4.83 -33.53
N VAL A 448 -15.25 -4.58 -33.21
CA VAL A 448 -14.74 -4.55 -31.83
C VAL A 448 -14.40 -3.09 -31.50
N THR A 449 -14.98 -2.57 -30.43
CA THR A 449 -14.77 -1.18 -29.96
C THR A 449 -13.80 -1.09 -28.79
N SER A 450 -13.70 -2.16 -27.98
CA SER A 450 -12.84 -2.28 -26.81
C SER A 450 -12.21 -3.67 -26.71
N PRO A 451 -10.99 -3.82 -26.16
CA PRO A 451 -10.37 -5.13 -25.90
C PRO A 451 -11.21 -6.05 -24.99
N ASP A 452 -12.01 -5.42 -24.12
CA ASP A 452 -12.87 -6.08 -23.12
C ASP A 452 -14.33 -6.28 -23.62
N ASP A 453 -14.62 -6.01 -24.89
CA ASP A 453 -15.95 -6.25 -25.47
C ASP A 453 -16.32 -7.74 -25.42
N LEU A 454 -17.64 -8.00 -25.37
CA LEU A 454 -18.23 -9.33 -25.46
C LEU A 454 -19.01 -9.46 -26.78
N VAL A 455 -18.38 -10.03 -27.81
CA VAL A 455 -19.02 -10.24 -29.11
C VAL A 455 -19.69 -11.60 -29.14
N ASN A 456 -20.97 -11.67 -29.54
CA ASN A 456 -21.74 -12.90 -29.53
C ASN A 456 -22.14 -13.33 -30.95
N PHE A 457 -21.62 -14.47 -31.39
CA PHE A 457 -22.05 -15.13 -32.62
C PHE A 457 -23.14 -16.16 -32.33
N ARG A 458 -24.08 -16.33 -33.27
CA ARG A 458 -25.12 -17.36 -33.21
C ARG A 458 -24.99 -18.28 -34.40
N ASP A 459 -24.96 -19.58 -34.15
CA ASP A 459 -24.87 -20.60 -35.17
C ASP A 459 -25.97 -21.65 -35.03
N ARG A 460 -26.42 -22.19 -36.16
CA ARG A 460 -27.36 -23.32 -36.24
C ARG A 460 -26.74 -24.41 -37.13
N PRO A 461 -25.68 -25.08 -36.67
CA PRO A 461 -25.09 -26.16 -37.44
C PRO A 461 -26.00 -27.40 -37.42
N PRO A 462 -25.77 -28.40 -38.27
CA PRO A 462 -26.42 -29.71 -38.12
C PRO A 462 -26.09 -30.34 -36.75
N PRO A 463 -27.09 -30.91 -36.05
CA PRO A 463 -26.90 -31.67 -34.81
C PRO A 463 -26.03 -32.93 -34.98
N GLY A 464 -25.77 -33.63 -33.87
CA GLY A 464 -25.00 -34.88 -33.81
C GLY A 464 -23.49 -34.72 -34.00
N SER A 465 -23.02 -33.50 -34.22
CA SER A 465 -21.65 -33.17 -34.62
C SER A 465 -20.89 -32.38 -33.56
N MET A 466 -19.58 -32.62 -33.48
CA MET A 466 -18.64 -31.84 -32.69
C MET A 466 -18.04 -30.71 -33.53
N TYR A 467 -18.05 -29.50 -32.98
CA TYR A 467 -17.62 -28.27 -33.66
C TYR A 467 -16.50 -27.57 -32.91
N LYS A 468 -15.54 -27.05 -33.66
CA LYS A 468 -14.49 -26.17 -33.15
C LYS A 468 -14.70 -24.77 -33.71
N TYR A 469 -14.89 -23.80 -32.84
CA TYR A 469 -15.08 -22.39 -33.18
C TYR A 469 -13.78 -21.63 -32.87
N VAL A 470 -13.15 -21.08 -33.91
CA VAL A 470 -11.89 -20.33 -33.82
C VAL A 470 -12.18 -18.86 -34.16
N PRO A 471 -12.06 -17.93 -33.21
CA PRO A 471 -12.20 -16.51 -33.53
C PRO A 471 -10.99 -16.04 -34.32
N VAL A 472 -11.24 -15.14 -35.27
CA VAL A 472 -10.24 -14.53 -36.13
C VAL A 472 -10.42 -13.04 -36.03
N THR A 473 -9.48 -12.41 -35.34
CA THR A 473 -9.50 -10.96 -35.14
C THR A 473 -8.75 -10.28 -36.27
N TYR A 474 -9.36 -9.27 -36.88
CA TYR A 474 -8.77 -8.37 -37.84
C TYR A 474 -8.30 -7.11 -37.12
N THR A 475 -7.01 -6.82 -37.25
CA THR A 475 -6.39 -5.69 -36.58
C THR A 475 -6.42 -4.43 -37.43
N ARG A 476 -6.17 -3.26 -36.83
CA ARG A 476 -6.08 -1.97 -37.54
C ARG A 476 -5.03 -1.97 -38.67
N TYR A 477 -4.05 -2.86 -38.59
CA TYR A 477 -3.00 -3.05 -39.59
C TYR A 477 -3.32 -4.15 -40.62
N GLY A 478 -4.55 -4.65 -40.66
CA GLY A 478 -5.00 -5.68 -41.60
C GLY A 478 -4.48 -7.09 -41.32
N LYS A 479 -3.87 -7.34 -40.15
CA LYS A 479 -3.36 -8.68 -39.81
C LYS A 479 -4.47 -9.55 -39.23
N GLU A 480 -4.57 -10.79 -39.71
CA GLU A 480 -5.36 -11.83 -39.03
C GLU A 480 -4.64 -12.35 -37.78
N VAL A 481 -5.36 -12.41 -36.66
CA VAL A 481 -4.93 -13.05 -35.41
C VAL A 481 -5.88 -14.19 -35.09
N LEU A 482 -5.37 -15.43 -35.10
CA LEU A 482 -6.13 -16.62 -34.70
C LEU A 482 -6.20 -16.70 -33.17
N GLY A 483 -7.42 -16.77 -32.65
CA GLY A 483 -7.70 -16.84 -31.22
C GLY A 483 -7.76 -18.25 -30.63
N LYS A 484 -8.03 -18.31 -29.33
CA LYS A 484 -8.29 -19.58 -28.63
C LYS A 484 -9.65 -20.11 -29.03
N ALA A 485 -9.68 -21.40 -29.33
CA ALA A 485 -10.86 -22.04 -29.90
C ALA A 485 -11.73 -22.69 -28.82
N ALA A 486 -13.04 -22.51 -28.91
CA ALA A 486 -14.00 -23.36 -28.22
C ALA A 486 -14.20 -24.66 -28.99
N ILE A 487 -14.30 -25.79 -28.29
CA ILE A 487 -14.81 -27.04 -28.84
C ILE A 487 -16.10 -27.37 -28.11
N ILE A 488 -17.15 -27.69 -28.87
CA ILE A 488 -18.47 -28.01 -28.33
C ILE A 488 -19.11 -29.14 -29.14
N GLU A 489 -19.73 -30.08 -28.45
CA GLU A 489 -20.56 -31.12 -29.07
C GLU A 489 -21.99 -30.62 -29.18
N PHE A 490 -22.51 -30.51 -30.41
CA PHE A 490 -23.91 -30.13 -30.63
C PHE A 490 -24.80 -31.37 -30.56
N VAL A 491 -25.24 -31.68 -29.34
CA VAL A 491 -26.08 -32.84 -29.05
C VAL A 491 -27.42 -32.73 -29.78
N GLU A 492 -27.81 -33.80 -30.47
CA GLU A 492 -29.00 -33.87 -31.33
C GLU A 492 -30.31 -33.98 -30.55
N SER A 493 -30.26 -34.62 -29.38
CA SER A 493 -31.40 -34.80 -28.49
C SER A 493 -31.81 -33.48 -27.82
N GLN A 494 -32.76 -32.78 -28.44
CA GLN A 494 -33.62 -31.77 -27.78
C GLN A 494 -34.25 -32.31 -26.48
N GLU A 495 -34.45 -33.62 -26.43
CA GLU A 495 -35.12 -34.32 -25.33
C GLU A 495 -34.21 -34.51 -24.12
N ASP A 496 -32.88 -34.53 -24.27
CA ASP A 496 -31.95 -34.66 -23.14
C ASP A 496 -32.05 -33.48 -22.17
N ASN A 497 -32.43 -32.29 -22.66
CA ASN A 497 -32.75 -31.12 -21.83
C ASN A 497 -34.03 -31.29 -21.03
N LYS A 498 -34.94 -32.17 -21.49
CA LYS A 498 -36.19 -32.49 -20.80
C LYS A 498 -36.02 -33.59 -19.77
N LYS A 499 -34.86 -34.25 -19.62
CA LYS A 499 -34.69 -35.42 -18.73
C LYS A 499 -34.40 -35.06 -17.27
N VAL A 500 -33.69 -33.96 -17.02
CA VAL A 500 -33.29 -33.53 -15.66
C VAL A 500 -33.52 -32.05 -15.48
N SER A 501 -34.07 -31.66 -14.32
CA SER A 501 -34.00 -30.30 -13.82
C SER A 501 -32.80 -30.17 -12.87
N MET A 502 -32.01 -29.11 -13.03
CA MET A 502 -30.85 -28.81 -12.20
C MET A 502 -31.03 -27.48 -11.48
N SER A 503 -30.67 -27.43 -10.21
CA SER A 503 -30.62 -26.22 -9.38
C SER A 503 -29.21 -26.02 -8.85
N VAL A 504 -28.71 -24.80 -8.92
CA VAL A 504 -27.36 -24.45 -8.44
C VAL A 504 -27.45 -23.23 -7.53
N GLY A 505 -26.93 -23.37 -6.32
CA GLY A 505 -26.84 -22.28 -5.34
C GLY A 505 -25.80 -21.23 -5.72
N ALA A 506 -25.93 -20.03 -5.16
CA ALA A 506 -24.93 -18.98 -5.34
C ALA A 506 -23.55 -19.40 -4.77
N ALA A 507 -22.47 -19.07 -5.49
CA ALA A 507 -21.12 -19.31 -4.99
C ALA A 507 -20.81 -18.46 -3.75
N THR A 508 -20.31 -19.12 -2.72
CA THR A 508 -19.86 -18.53 -1.46
C THR A 508 -18.35 -18.66 -1.36
N LEU A 509 -17.69 -17.64 -0.78
CA LEU A 509 -16.25 -17.66 -0.54
C LEU A 509 -15.96 -17.90 0.94
N THR A 510 -15.33 -19.02 1.24
CA THR A 510 -14.83 -19.30 2.59
C THR A 510 -13.33 -18.97 2.65
N SER A 511 -12.95 -18.10 3.59
CA SER A 511 -11.54 -17.72 3.81
C SER A 511 -10.96 -18.46 5.01
N GLY A 512 -10.18 -19.50 4.75
CA GLY A 512 -9.42 -20.24 5.76
C GLY A 512 -8.11 -19.52 6.14
N LYS A 513 -7.34 -20.13 7.07
CA LYS A 513 -6.00 -19.65 7.43
C LYS A 513 -5.00 -19.91 6.29
N GLY A 514 -4.93 -18.99 5.32
CA GLY A 514 -3.97 -19.02 4.22
C GLY A 514 -4.46 -19.68 2.92
N SER A 515 -5.73 -20.07 2.85
CA SER A 515 -6.37 -20.56 1.62
C SER A 515 -7.79 -19.99 1.50
N GLN A 516 -8.19 -19.71 0.25
CA GLN A 516 -9.56 -19.38 -0.11
C GLN A 516 -10.18 -20.61 -0.78
N SER A 517 -11.44 -20.92 -0.46
CA SER A 517 -12.22 -21.96 -1.12
C SER A 517 -13.56 -21.43 -1.59
N VAL A 518 -14.03 -21.90 -2.73
CA VAL A 518 -15.34 -21.55 -3.29
C VAL A 518 -16.30 -22.71 -3.08
N SER A 519 -17.49 -22.45 -2.56
CA SER A 519 -18.51 -23.47 -2.27
C SER A 519 -19.89 -23.09 -2.80
N PHE A 520 -20.60 -24.04 -3.39
CA PHE A 520 -22.00 -23.89 -3.82
C PHE A 520 -22.72 -25.24 -3.76
N SER A 521 -24.04 -25.21 -3.56
CA SER A 521 -24.88 -26.40 -3.69
C SER A 521 -25.22 -26.70 -5.15
N VAL A 522 -25.27 -27.98 -5.50
CA VAL A 522 -25.74 -28.48 -6.79
C VAL A 522 -26.74 -29.60 -6.52
N GLU A 523 -27.95 -29.46 -7.02
CA GLU A 523 -29.01 -30.46 -6.91
C GLU A 523 -29.59 -30.77 -8.30
N GLY A 524 -30.02 -32.01 -8.50
CA GLY A 524 -30.66 -32.44 -9.74
C GLY A 524 -31.79 -33.40 -9.44
N LYS A 525 -32.86 -33.32 -10.22
CA LYS A 525 -34.00 -34.22 -10.15
C LYS A 525 -34.38 -34.67 -11.57
N PHE A 526 -34.77 -35.93 -11.72
CA PHE A 526 -35.41 -36.35 -12.95
C PHE A 526 -36.72 -35.60 -13.12
N THR A 527 -36.99 -35.16 -14.35
CA THR A 527 -38.32 -34.74 -14.77
C THR A 527 -39.21 -35.98 -14.93
N GLU A 528 -40.49 -35.78 -15.24
CA GLU A 528 -41.41 -36.86 -15.58
C GLU A 528 -40.91 -37.64 -16.80
N PHE A 529 -40.67 -36.96 -17.92
CA PHE A 529 -40.10 -37.53 -19.15
C PHE A 529 -38.79 -38.32 -18.93
N GLY A 530 -37.84 -37.78 -18.16
CA GLY A 530 -36.58 -38.48 -17.88
C GLY A 530 -36.75 -39.69 -16.96
N PHE A 531 -37.83 -39.74 -16.19
CA PHE A 531 -38.17 -40.87 -15.34
C PHE A 531 -38.92 -41.96 -16.13
N GLU A 532 -39.85 -41.58 -17.00
CA GLU A 532 -40.53 -42.49 -17.95
C GLU A 532 -39.53 -43.24 -18.83
N GLU A 533 -38.45 -42.59 -19.28
CA GLU A 533 -37.37 -43.26 -20.02
C GLU A 533 -36.70 -44.37 -19.18
N ILE A 534 -36.43 -44.11 -17.89
CA ILE A 534 -35.86 -45.11 -16.97
C ILE A 534 -36.86 -46.26 -16.74
N GLU A 535 -38.14 -45.96 -16.51
CA GLU A 535 -39.18 -46.98 -16.36
C GLU A 535 -39.31 -47.86 -17.62
N SER A 536 -39.27 -47.26 -18.81
CA SER A 536 -39.34 -47.99 -20.08
C SER A 536 -38.18 -48.97 -20.24
N VAL A 537 -36.96 -48.57 -19.90
CA VAL A 537 -35.77 -49.44 -19.95
C VAL A 537 -35.84 -50.55 -18.90
N LEU A 538 -36.33 -50.25 -17.69
CA LEU A 538 -36.53 -51.27 -16.64
C LEU A 538 -37.64 -52.27 -16.99
N ALA A 539 -38.67 -51.83 -17.72
CA ALA A 539 -39.74 -52.68 -18.24
C ALA A 539 -39.23 -53.57 -19.39
N GLU A 540 -38.51 -53.01 -20.38
CA GLU A 540 -37.87 -53.78 -21.46
C GLU A 540 -36.88 -54.82 -20.90
N ALA A 541 -36.10 -54.46 -19.88
CA ALA A 541 -35.17 -55.37 -19.18
C ALA A 541 -35.87 -56.44 -18.31
N LYS A 542 -37.21 -56.39 -18.17
CA LYS A 542 -38.02 -57.22 -17.26
C LYS A 542 -37.59 -57.13 -15.78
N GLN A 543 -37.05 -55.97 -15.38
CA GLN A 543 -36.49 -55.72 -14.05
C GLN A 543 -37.32 -54.78 -13.19
N ALA A 544 -38.42 -54.20 -13.70
CA ALA A 544 -39.36 -53.39 -12.92
C ALA A 544 -39.84 -54.10 -11.62
N GLY A 545 -39.98 -55.43 -11.64
CA GLY A 545 -40.34 -56.23 -10.46
C GLY A 545 -39.34 -56.18 -9.29
N LEU A 546 -38.07 -55.83 -9.55
CA LEU A 546 -37.04 -55.69 -8.49
C LEU A 546 -37.29 -54.47 -7.58
N PHE A 547 -38.17 -53.54 -7.98
CA PHE A 547 -38.47 -52.31 -7.27
C PHE A 547 -39.83 -52.34 -6.55
N GLY A 548 -40.45 -53.52 -6.42
CA GLY A 548 -41.65 -53.71 -5.60
C GLY A 548 -42.97 -53.26 -6.24
N GLY A 549 -42.99 -53.07 -7.57
CA GLY A 549 -44.20 -52.71 -8.33
C GLY A 549 -44.51 -51.21 -8.40
N ASP A 550 -44.03 -50.41 -7.45
CA ASP A 550 -44.16 -48.95 -7.45
C ASP A 550 -42.80 -48.27 -7.68
N VAL A 551 -42.42 -48.19 -8.96
CA VAL A 551 -41.18 -47.52 -9.40
C VAL A 551 -41.30 -46.01 -9.21
N ALA A 552 -42.47 -45.43 -9.50
CA ALA A 552 -42.81 -44.02 -9.29
C ALA A 552 -42.60 -43.56 -7.83
N GLY A 553 -43.10 -44.33 -6.85
CA GLY A 553 -42.88 -44.09 -5.42
C GLY A 553 -41.41 -44.18 -4.97
N SER A 554 -40.53 -44.72 -5.82
CA SER A 554 -39.08 -44.86 -5.56
C SER A 554 -38.21 -43.79 -6.25
N ARG A 555 -38.80 -42.79 -6.91
CA ARG A 555 -38.10 -41.76 -7.72
C ARG A 555 -36.88 -41.12 -7.07
N ASP A 556 -36.95 -40.77 -5.78
CA ASP A 556 -35.83 -40.14 -5.06
C ASP A 556 -34.59 -41.06 -4.94
N LYS A 557 -34.76 -42.38 -4.95
CA LYS A 557 -33.63 -43.35 -4.92
C LYS A 557 -32.77 -43.26 -6.18
N PHE A 558 -33.37 -42.89 -7.30
CA PHE A 558 -32.68 -42.71 -8.58
C PHE A 558 -31.90 -41.39 -8.67
N SER A 559 -32.03 -40.46 -7.71
CA SER A 559 -31.25 -39.20 -7.69
C SER A 559 -29.73 -39.43 -7.80
N SER A 560 -29.23 -40.54 -7.25
CA SER A 560 -27.84 -41.02 -7.37
C SER A 560 -27.36 -41.30 -8.80
N LEU A 561 -28.28 -41.42 -9.76
CA LEU A 561 -27.94 -41.54 -11.19
C LEU A 561 -27.65 -40.18 -11.83
N ILE A 562 -27.94 -39.07 -11.16
CA ILE A 562 -27.62 -37.72 -11.61
C ILE A 562 -26.35 -37.27 -10.90
N VAL A 563 -25.32 -36.98 -11.69
CA VAL A 563 -24.05 -36.41 -11.22
C VAL A 563 -23.70 -35.18 -12.04
N PHE A 564 -22.68 -34.45 -11.62
CA PHE A 564 -22.35 -33.14 -12.18
C PHE A 564 -20.90 -33.10 -12.63
N LEU A 565 -20.67 -32.82 -13.91
CA LEU A 565 -19.36 -32.43 -14.40
C LEU A 565 -19.12 -30.96 -14.07
N ILE A 566 -18.13 -30.68 -13.23
CA ILE A 566 -17.77 -29.31 -12.82
C ILE A 566 -16.43 -28.91 -13.45
N GLU A 567 -16.47 -27.84 -14.24
CA GLU A 567 -15.34 -27.26 -14.97
C GLU A 567 -15.16 -25.81 -14.50
N ARG A 568 -13.94 -25.39 -14.17
CA ARG A 568 -13.62 -24.01 -13.72
C ARG A 568 -12.80 -23.30 -14.79
N GLU A 569 -13.28 -22.15 -15.22
CA GLU A 569 -12.59 -21.25 -16.14
C GLU A 569 -12.05 -20.03 -15.39
N ASN A 570 -10.79 -19.67 -15.64
CA ASN A 570 -10.18 -18.44 -15.15
C ASN A 570 -10.28 -17.34 -16.21
N PHE A 571 -11.13 -16.32 -15.97
CA PHE A 571 -11.36 -15.22 -16.93
C PHE A 571 -10.08 -14.47 -17.35
N LYS A 572 -9.02 -14.50 -16.55
CA LYS A 572 -7.76 -13.80 -16.88
C LYS A 572 -6.81 -14.64 -17.75
N THR A 573 -6.87 -15.98 -17.67
CA THR A 573 -5.97 -16.87 -18.42
C THR A 573 -6.69 -17.63 -19.53
N GLY A 574 -8.02 -17.68 -19.53
CA GLY A 574 -8.82 -18.53 -20.43
C GLY A 574 -8.47 -20.02 -20.30
N GLU A 575 -7.97 -20.43 -19.13
CA GLU A 575 -7.67 -21.83 -18.83
C GLU A 575 -8.89 -22.47 -18.18
N ILE A 576 -9.30 -23.63 -18.69
CA ILE A 576 -10.40 -24.44 -18.19
C ILE A 576 -9.81 -25.67 -17.51
N GLU A 577 -10.21 -25.91 -16.26
CA GLU A 577 -9.72 -27.00 -15.41
C GLU A 577 -10.92 -27.82 -14.91
N SER A 578 -10.91 -29.14 -15.13
CA SER A 578 -12.03 -30.00 -14.73
C SER A 578 -11.80 -30.66 -13.38
N PHE A 579 -12.79 -30.54 -12.48
CA PHE A 579 -12.86 -31.30 -11.23
C PHE A 579 -13.35 -32.75 -11.45
N GLY A 580 -13.75 -33.06 -12.69
CA GLY A 580 -14.41 -34.29 -13.06
C GLY A 580 -15.86 -34.33 -12.58
N ILE A 581 -16.35 -35.54 -12.39
CA ILE A 581 -17.69 -35.83 -11.86
C ILE A 581 -17.74 -35.62 -10.36
N GLN A 582 -18.85 -35.03 -9.90
CA GLN A 582 -19.20 -34.75 -8.51
C GLN A 582 -20.65 -35.17 -8.27
N GLU A 583 -20.96 -35.68 -7.09
CA GLU A 583 -22.34 -36.06 -6.70
C GLU A 583 -23.18 -34.82 -6.33
N ALA A 584 -24.49 -35.00 -6.17
CA ALA A 584 -25.38 -33.95 -5.65
C ALA A 584 -24.99 -33.55 -4.21
N GLY A 585 -25.08 -32.25 -3.89
CA GLY A 585 -24.75 -31.72 -2.57
C GLY A 585 -23.93 -30.43 -2.64
N THR A 586 -23.07 -30.20 -1.63
CA THR A 586 -22.21 -29.01 -1.58
C THR A 586 -20.85 -29.28 -2.22
N PHE A 587 -20.63 -28.77 -3.42
CA PHE A 587 -19.30 -28.75 -4.02
C PHE A 587 -18.42 -27.71 -3.30
N THR A 588 -17.14 -28.03 -3.09
CA THR A 588 -16.15 -27.11 -2.52
C THR A 588 -14.82 -27.20 -3.25
N ASP A 589 -14.49 -26.16 -4.02
CA ASP A 589 -13.17 -25.95 -4.61
C ASP A 589 -12.16 -25.58 -3.52
N SER A 590 -11.53 -26.61 -2.95
CA SER A 590 -10.58 -26.55 -1.84
C SER A 590 -9.16 -26.88 -2.30
N LEU A 591 -8.15 -26.38 -1.59
CA LEU A 591 -6.74 -26.64 -1.92
C LEU A 591 -6.39 -28.15 -1.95
N SER A 592 -7.02 -28.95 -1.09
CA SER A 592 -6.89 -30.41 -1.08
C SER A 592 -7.46 -31.05 -2.35
N LEU A 593 -8.65 -30.62 -2.78
CA LEU A 593 -9.28 -31.12 -4.02
C LEU A 593 -8.49 -30.68 -5.26
N GLN A 594 -7.98 -29.44 -5.26
CA GLN A 594 -7.12 -28.90 -6.31
C GLN A 594 -5.85 -29.75 -6.47
N GLN A 595 -5.16 -30.04 -5.36
CA GLN A 595 -3.97 -30.90 -5.37
C GLN A 595 -4.28 -32.33 -5.81
N GLN A 596 -5.38 -32.92 -5.33
CA GLN A 596 -5.81 -34.28 -5.74
C GLN A 596 -6.11 -34.39 -7.24
N LYS A 597 -6.65 -33.33 -7.84
CA LYS A 597 -7.03 -33.28 -9.27
C LYS A 597 -5.98 -32.62 -10.17
N ASN A 598 -4.82 -32.23 -9.63
CA ASN A 598 -3.76 -31.48 -10.32
C ASN A 598 -4.26 -30.17 -10.98
N ILE A 599 -5.15 -29.46 -10.29
CA ILE A 599 -5.74 -28.17 -10.65
C ILE A 599 -4.94 -27.04 -9.96
N LYS A 600 -4.78 -25.90 -10.62
CA LYS A 600 -4.03 -24.76 -10.06
C LYS A 600 -4.76 -24.16 -8.84
N PRO A 601 -4.03 -23.55 -7.88
CA PRO A 601 -4.67 -22.88 -6.76
C PRO A 601 -5.46 -21.64 -7.18
N ILE A 602 -6.54 -21.33 -6.45
CA ILE A 602 -7.30 -20.10 -6.62
C ILE A 602 -6.39 -18.88 -6.38
N VAL A 603 -6.43 -17.91 -7.30
CA VAL A 603 -5.62 -16.69 -7.26
C VAL A 603 -6.45 -15.51 -6.75
N ALA A 604 -6.02 -14.91 -5.65
CA ALA A 604 -6.63 -13.71 -5.10
C ALA A 604 -6.61 -12.55 -6.13
N GLY A 605 -7.74 -11.87 -6.29
CA GLY A 605 -7.94 -10.82 -7.30
C GLY A 605 -8.37 -11.30 -8.68
N ALA A 606 -8.50 -12.61 -8.93
CA ALA A 606 -9.02 -13.16 -10.19
C ALA A 606 -10.55 -13.36 -10.16
N ARG A 607 -11.16 -13.45 -11.34
CA ARG A 607 -12.55 -13.91 -11.53
C ARG A 607 -12.53 -15.34 -12.08
N TYR A 608 -13.48 -16.16 -11.63
CA TYR A 608 -13.68 -17.52 -12.12
C TYR A 608 -15.14 -17.74 -12.51
N SER A 609 -15.36 -18.57 -13.52
CA SER A 609 -16.67 -19.14 -13.86
C SER A 609 -16.62 -20.64 -13.62
N TYR A 610 -17.58 -21.19 -12.89
CA TYR A 610 -17.79 -22.62 -12.75
C TYR A 610 -18.91 -23.02 -13.71
N LYS A 611 -18.61 -23.89 -14.66
CA LYS A 611 -19.55 -24.53 -15.57
C LYS A 611 -19.94 -25.88 -14.99
N ILE A 612 -21.20 -26.01 -14.61
CA ILE A 612 -21.80 -27.24 -14.09
C ILE A 612 -22.65 -27.83 -15.21
N THR A 613 -22.38 -29.08 -15.61
CA THR A 613 -23.23 -29.82 -16.54
C THR A 613 -23.82 -31.04 -15.84
N ALA A 614 -25.14 -31.25 -15.93
CA ALA A 614 -25.75 -32.47 -15.43
C ALA A 614 -25.41 -33.66 -16.35
N CYS A 615 -25.06 -34.78 -15.73
CA CYS A 615 -24.72 -36.04 -16.36
C CYS A 615 -25.63 -37.12 -15.77
N ILE A 616 -26.37 -37.82 -16.62
CA ILE A 616 -27.27 -38.91 -16.21
C ILE A 616 -26.54 -40.22 -16.44
N ARG A 617 -26.52 -41.16 -15.49
CA ARG A 617 -26.13 -42.54 -15.80
C ARG A 617 -27.21 -43.15 -16.70
N PRO A 618 -26.90 -43.51 -17.94
CA PRO A 618 -27.89 -44.11 -18.84
C PRO A 618 -28.41 -45.41 -18.22
N ALA A 619 -29.74 -45.64 -18.22
CA ALA A 619 -30.33 -46.82 -17.60
C ALA A 619 -29.77 -48.14 -18.16
N ASN A 620 -29.41 -48.17 -19.45
CA ASN A 620 -28.75 -49.31 -20.12
C ASN A 620 -27.35 -49.64 -19.56
N THR A 621 -26.72 -48.70 -18.84
CA THR A 621 -25.41 -48.86 -18.16
C THR A 621 -25.55 -49.10 -16.65
N LEU A 622 -26.76 -49.42 -16.17
CA LEU A 622 -26.94 -50.02 -14.85
C LEU A 622 -26.72 -51.55 -14.90
N PHE A 623 -26.83 -52.13 -16.11
CA PHE A 623 -26.85 -53.57 -16.32
C PHE A 623 -25.84 -53.97 -17.40
N ASP A 624 -24.56 -53.68 -17.16
CA ASP A 624 -23.44 -53.90 -18.08
C ASP A 624 -23.34 -55.36 -18.61
N LYS A 625 -23.85 -56.32 -17.82
CA LYS A 625 -23.89 -57.75 -18.14
C LYS A 625 -25.26 -58.23 -18.66
N LEU A 626 -26.19 -57.33 -18.97
CA LEU A 626 -27.51 -57.70 -19.47
C LEU A 626 -27.42 -58.23 -20.89
N ILE A 627 -27.67 -59.53 -21.01
CA ILE A 627 -27.78 -60.25 -22.26
C ILE A 627 -29.25 -60.60 -22.45
N THR A 628 -29.91 -60.02 -23.45
CA THR A 628 -31.26 -60.41 -23.83
C THR A 628 -31.19 -61.56 -24.84
N ALA A 629 -31.91 -62.63 -24.56
CA ALA A 629 -32.18 -63.69 -25.53
C ALA A 629 -33.34 -63.24 -26.42
N GLU A 630 -33.13 -63.21 -27.73
CA GLU A 630 -34.10 -62.83 -28.73
C GLU A 630 -34.20 -63.92 -29.79
N VAL A 631 -35.37 -64.06 -30.39
CA VAL A 631 -35.60 -64.95 -31.52
C VAL A 631 -35.75 -64.05 -32.74
N ASP A 632 -34.88 -64.24 -33.73
CA ASP A 632 -35.03 -63.59 -35.02
C ASP A 632 -36.32 -64.09 -35.67
N GLN A 633 -37.28 -63.19 -35.88
CA GLN A 633 -38.60 -63.55 -36.43
C GLN A 633 -38.52 -64.09 -37.87
N SER A 634 -37.43 -63.81 -38.60
CA SER A 634 -37.25 -64.25 -39.98
C SER A 634 -36.57 -65.61 -40.10
N THR A 635 -35.60 -65.93 -39.24
CA THR A 635 -34.87 -67.22 -39.25
C THR A 635 -35.30 -68.20 -38.16
N LEU A 636 -36.12 -67.75 -37.20
CA LEU A 636 -36.51 -68.46 -35.98
C LEU A 636 -35.33 -68.92 -35.09
N LEU A 637 -34.12 -68.44 -35.36
CA LEU A 637 -32.94 -68.73 -34.55
C LEU A 637 -32.94 -67.87 -33.29
N SER A 638 -32.73 -68.52 -32.14
CA SER A 638 -32.46 -67.82 -30.89
C SER A 638 -31.00 -67.35 -30.85
N PHE A 639 -30.81 -66.07 -30.57
CA PHE A 639 -29.49 -65.47 -30.36
C PHE A 639 -29.52 -64.62 -29.10
N SER A 640 -28.33 -64.28 -28.58
CA SER A 640 -28.19 -63.50 -27.36
C SER A 640 -27.41 -62.23 -27.66
N ARG A 641 -27.95 -61.07 -27.25
CA ARG A 641 -27.31 -59.76 -27.48
C ARG A 641 -27.03 -59.03 -26.18
N SER A 642 -25.82 -58.49 -26.05
CA SER A 642 -25.49 -57.52 -25.00
C SER A 642 -26.25 -56.22 -25.28
N VAL A 643 -27.13 -55.82 -24.37
CA VAL A 643 -27.92 -54.59 -24.52
C VAL A 643 -27.01 -53.36 -24.55
N GLN A 644 -26.00 -53.32 -23.68
CA GLN A 644 -25.03 -52.22 -23.60
C GLN A 644 -24.32 -51.94 -24.94
N LYS A 645 -23.96 -52.97 -25.71
CA LYS A 645 -23.27 -52.81 -27.00
C LYS A 645 -24.06 -52.00 -28.03
N PHE A 646 -25.39 -52.10 -28.01
CA PHE A 646 -26.29 -51.49 -29.00
C PHE A 646 -27.13 -50.32 -28.45
N ARG A 647 -27.31 -50.22 -27.12
CA ARG A 647 -28.09 -49.17 -26.46
C ARG A 647 -27.27 -48.27 -25.52
N GLY A 648 -25.94 -48.23 -25.70
CA GLY A 648 -25.10 -47.21 -25.08
C GLY A 648 -25.42 -45.80 -25.60
N PRO A 649 -25.04 -44.71 -24.88
CA PRO A 649 -25.39 -43.34 -25.28
C PRO A 649 -24.84 -42.94 -26.64
N LEU A 650 -23.65 -43.40 -27.00
CA LEU A 650 -23.03 -43.13 -28.30
C LEU A 650 -23.85 -43.76 -29.43
N GLN A 651 -24.29 -45.01 -29.24
CA GLN A 651 -25.12 -45.76 -30.19
C GLN A 651 -26.50 -45.13 -30.33
N LEU A 652 -27.15 -44.75 -29.23
CA LEU A 652 -28.46 -44.10 -29.26
C LEU A 652 -28.40 -42.70 -29.89
N ARG A 653 -27.34 -41.93 -29.64
CA ARG A 653 -27.20 -40.55 -30.15
C ARG A 653 -26.64 -40.43 -31.57
N LYS A 654 -25.83 -41.39 -32.02
CA LYS A 654 -25.10 -41.28 -33.31
C LYS A 654 -25.24 -42.51 -34.22
N SER A 655 -25.92 -43.55 -33.77
CA SER A 655 -25.99 -44.87 -34.43
C SER A 655 -24.61 -45.51 -34.72
N THR A 656 -23.55 -45.03 -34.07
CA THR A 656 -22.19 -45.54 -34.20
C THR A 656 -21.83 -46.47 -33.05
N LEU A 657 -21.34 -47.66 -33.37
CA LEU A 657 -20.69 -48.53 -32.39
C LEU A 657 -19.33 -47.96 -31.98
N ALA A 658 -18.91 -48.21 -30.74
CA ALA A 658 -17.54 -48.00 -30.29
C ALA A 658 -16.54 -48.76 -31.18
N SER A 659 -15.29 -48.30 -31.28
CA SER A 659 -14.25 -48.98 -32.07
C SER A 659 -14.02 -50.41 -31.58
N THR A 660 -13.59 -51.32 -32.46
CA THR A 660 -13.38 -52.74 -32.12
C THR A 660 -12.43 -52.91 -30.93
N SER A 661 -11.32 -52.16 -30.89
CA SER A 661 -10.39 -52.14 -29.76
C SER A 661 -11.08 -51.77 -28.44
N ARG A 662 -12.02 -50.83 -28.46
CA ARG A 662 -12.78 -50.37 -27.29
C ARG A 662 -13.93 -51.30 -26.90
N GLN A 663 -14.51 -52.02 -27.86
CA GLN A 663 -15.45 -53.10 -27.59
C GLN A 663 -14.78 -54.29 -26.87
N HIS A 664 -13.48 -54.50 -27.10
CA HIS A 664 -12.68 -55.51 -26.40
C HIS A 664 -12.06 -54.99 -25.09
N ASP A 665 -11.70 -53.72 -25.00
CA ASP A 665 -11.12 -53.10 -23.82
C ASP A 665 -11.69 -51.68 -23.60
N SER A 666 -12.58 -51.56 -22.61
CA SER A 666 -13.22 -50.29 -22.23
C SER A 666 -12.27 -49.28 -21.59
N SER A 667 -11.05 -49.69 -21.21
CA SER A 667 -10.01 -48.78 -20.71
C SER A 667 -9.35 -47.98 -21.84
N VAL A 668 -9.43 -48.43 -23.09
CA VAL A 668 -8.84 -47.74 -24.25
C VAL A 668 -9.50 -46.35 -24.42
N PRO A 669 -8.75 -45.26 -24.17
CA PRO A 669 -9.31 -43.92 -24.24
C PRO A 669 -9.64 -43.55 -25.69
N THR A 670 -10.79 -42.93 -25.91
CA THR A 670 -11.14 -42.37 -27.22
C THR A 670 -11.58 -40.92 -27.08
N ALA A 671 -11.28 -40.11 -28.10
CA ALA A 671 -11.73 -38.73 -28.17
C ALA A 671 -13.23 -38.59 -28.49
N LEU A 672 -13.89 -39.68 -28.89
CA LEU A 672 -15.31 -39.72 -29.30
C LEU A 672 -16.24 -40.17 -28.18
N GLU A 673 -15.75 -40.99 -27.25
CA GLU A 673 -16.54 -41.54 -26.16
C GLU A 673 -15.70 -41.58 -24.86
N PRO A 674 -16.14 -40.90 -23.78
CA PRO A 674 -15.51 -41.00 -22.46
C PRO A 674 -15.55 -42.42 -21.91
N ASN A 675 -14.53 -42.86 -21.17
CA ASN A 675 -14.56 -44.18 -20.52
C ASN A 675 -15.56 -44.23 -19.34
N ASP A 676 -15.93 -43.08 -18.81
CA ASP A 676 -16.89 -42.96 -17.70
C ASP A 676 -18.33 -42.93 -18.25
N PRO A 677 -19.23 -43.85 -17.80
CA PRO A 677 -20.60 -43.93 -18.29
C PRO A 677 -21.44 -42.69 -17.97
N PHE A 678 -21.13 -41.94 -16.91
CA PHE A 678 -21.81 -40.68 -16.62
C PHE A 678 -21.38 -39.58 -17.61
N LEU A 679 -20.10 -39.52 -17.99
CA LEU A 679 -19.65 -38.59 -19.03
C LEU A 679 -20.26 -38.93 -20.40
N ALA A 680 -20.46 -40.21 -20.71
CA ALA A 680 -21.20 -40.64 -21.91
C ALA A 680 -22.67 -40.17 -21.87
N GLY A 681 -23.28 -40.14 -20.68
CA GLY A 681 -24.61 -39.58 -20.42
C GLY A 681 -24.65 -38.08 -20.09
N ARG A 682 -23.63 -37.29 -20.48
CA ARG A 682 -23.64 -35.81 -20.36
C ARG A 682 -24.88 -35.24 -21.06
N THR A 683 -25.69 -34.46 -20.34
CA THR A 683 -26.86 -33.76 -20.91
C THR A 683 -26.46 -32.38 -21.44
N ALA A 684 -27.38 -31.68 -22.10
CA ALA A 684 -27.21 -30.26 -22.41
C ALA A 684 -27.76 -29.32 -21.31
N VAL A 685 -28.21 -29.85 -20.16
CA VAL A 685 -28.61 -29.08 -18.98
C VAL A 685 -27.34 -28.56 -18.29
N GLN A 686 -27.09 -27.26 -18.46
CA GLN A 686 -25.89 -26.59 -17.98
C GLN A 686 -26.25 -25.30 -17.24
N THR A 687 -25.53 -25.01 -16.15
CA THR A 687 -25.58 -23.72 -15.44
C THR A 687 -24.16 -23.22 -15.20
N THR A 688 -23.99 -21.90 -15.16
CA THR A 688 -22.72 -21.25 -14.82
C THR A 688 -22.86 -20.41 -13.56
N VAL A 689 -21.83 -20.46 -12.71
CA VAL A 689 -21.74 -19.65 -11.49
C VAL A 689 -20.44 -18.87 -11.51
N GLU A 690 -20.54 -17.55 -11.55
CA GLU A 690 -19.38 -16.67 -11.50
C GLU A 690 -19.04 -16.25 -10.06
N ILE A 691 -17.75 -16.09 -9.78
CA ILE A 691 -17.28 -15.49 -8.52
C ILE A 691 -16.02 -14.64 -8.75
N ALA A 692 -15.97 -13.49 -8.08
CA ALA A 692 -14.79 -12.65 -7.98
C ALA A 692 -14.06 -12.93 -6.66
N ILE A 693 -12.78 -13.27 -6.72
CA ILE A 693 -11.97 -13.56 -5.55
C ILE A 693 -11.33 -12.26 -5.04
N PRO A 694 -11.61 -11.79 -3.82
CA PRO A 694 -11.00 -10.59 -3.27
C PRO A 694 -9.51 -10.83 -2.96
N PHE A 695 -8.72 -9.76 -3.03
CA PHE A 695 -7.36 -9.73 -2.48
C PHE A 695 -7.35 -10.04 -0.98
N SER A 696 -6.25 -10.58 -0.47
CA SER A 696 -6.12 -10.86 0.96
C SER A 696 -6.07 -9.54 1.71
N ALA A 697 -7.15 -9.18 2.41
CA ALA A 697 -7.31 -7.86 3.01
C ALA A 697 -6.17 -7.54 4.01
N VAL A 698 -5.20 -6.74 3.55
CA VAL A 698 -4.14 -6.19 4.39
C VAL A 698 -4.77 -5.17 5.34
N LYS A 699 -4.77 -5.48 6.63
CA LYS A 699 -5.44 -4.69 7.68
C LYS A 699 -4.41 -4.04 8.58
N GLY A 700 -4.53 -2.73 8.75
CA GLY A 700 -3.67 -1.98 9.67
C GLY A 700 -4.04 -2.28 11.12
N SER A 701 -3.05 -2.64 11.92
CA SER A 701 -3.26 -3.07 13.32
C SER A 701 -3.08 -1.91 14.30
N SER A 702 -2.14 -1.01 14.05
CA SER A 702 -1.95 0.20 14.87
C SER A 702 -1.11 1.26 14.15
N ALA A 703 -1.31 2.53 14.52
CA ALA A 703 -0.45 3.65 14.13
C ALA A 703 -0.22 4.58 15.34
N THR A 704 1.03 4.99 15.56
CA THR A 704 1.47 5.81 16.70
C THR A 704 2.41 6.92 16.24
N VAL A 705 2.42 8.05 16.96
CA VAL A 705 3.36 9.16 16.69
C VAL A 705 4.24 9.39 17.91
N GLU A 706 5.54 9.44 17.66
CA GLU A 706 6.54 9.82 18.64
C GLU A 706 7.09 11.22 18.30
N ALA A 707 6.52 12.24 18.93
CA ALA A 707 6.92 13.63 18.73
C ALA A 707 8.38 13.88 19.15
N ARG A 708 9.13 14.63 18.33
CA ARG A 708 10.55 14.94 18.53
C ARG A 708 10.86 16.42 18.42
N ALA A 709 12.08 16.79 18.84
CA ALA A 709 12.52 18.19 18.90
C ALA A 709 12.61 18.90 17.53
N ASP A 710 12.71 18.15 16.42
CA ASP A 710 12.80 18.65 15.04
C ASP A 710 11.98 17.83 14.03
N SER A 711 11.24 16.84 14.50
CA SER A 711 10.57 15.85 13.65
C SER A 711 9.46 15.13 14.41
N ASN A 712 8.56 14.45 13.72
CA ASN A 712 7.65 13.46 14.28
C ASN A 712 8.00 12.11 13.67
N LEU A 713 8.22 11.07 14.50
CA LEU A 713 8.41 9.71 14.01
C LEU A 713 7.08 8.97 14.08
N ILE A 714 6.44 8.79 12.94
CA ILE A 714 5.24 7.97 12.78
C ILE A 714 5.68 6.50 12.68
N LYS A 715 4.97 5.61 13.36
CA LYS A 715 5.20 4.16 13.37
C LYS A 715 3.89 3.44 13.22
N TRP A 716 3.86 2.40 12.40
CA TRP A 716 2.65 1.61 12.18
C TRP A 716 2.93 0.14 11.93
N VAL A 717 1.88 -0.67 12.09
CA VAL A 717 1.90 -2.12 11.91
C VAL A 717 0.75 -2.53 11.00
N PHE A 718 1.03 -3.38 10.01
CA PHE A 718 0.03 -4.04 9.16
C PHE A 718 0.10 -5.56 9.30
N ALA A 719 -1.04 -6.22 9.19
CA ALA A 719 -1.18 -7.67 9.12
C ALA A 719 -1.81 -8.07 7.78
N GLY A 720 -1.36 -9.19 7.22
CA GLY A 720 -1.75 -9.68 5.88
C GLY A 720 -0.53 -10.12 5.08
N ASP A 721 -0.72 -10.44 3.79
CA ASP A 721 0.41 -10.68 2.88
C ASP A 721 1.00 -9.36 2.41
N MET A 722 2.11 -8.94 3.03
CA MET A 722 2.80 -7.70 2.65
C MET A 722 3.29 -7.70 1.19
N ARG A 723 3.41 -8.87 0.53
CA ARG A 723 3.76 -8.98 -0.90
C ARG A 723 2.67 -8.45 -1.85
N GLU A 724 1.47 -8.19 -1.34
CA GLU A 724 0.39 -7.53 -2.08
C GLU A 724 0.44 -6.00 -1.96
N VAL A 725 1.23 -5.44 -1.03
CA VAL A 725 1.43 -3.99 -0.87
C VAL A 725 2.68 -3.55 -1.63
N ASP A 726 2.56 -2.48 -2.42
CA ASP A 726 3.69 -1.88 -3.13
C ASP A 726 4.44 -0.89 -2.23
N HIS A 727 3.70 0.04 -1.62
CA HIS A 727 4.22 1.06 -0.72
C HIS A 727 3.10 1.61 0.19
N PHE A 728 3.49 2.40 1.18
CA PHE A 728 2.60 3.21 1.99
C PHE A 728 2.75 4.68 1.59
N GLN A 729 1.63 5.38 1.44
CA GLN A 729 1.58 6.83 1.37
C GLN A 729 1.28 7.37 2.78
N VAL A 730 2.05 8.37 3.23
CA VAL A 730 1.88 8.98 4.55
C VAL A 730 1.37 10.41 4.36
N TYR A 731 0.12 10.64 4.75
CA TYR A 731 -0.53 11.93 4.71
C TYR A 731 -0.56 12.59 6.10
N ILE A 732 -0.63 13.92 6.13
CA ILE A 732 -1.02 14.71 7.30
C ILE A 732 -2.39 15.35 7.06
N GLY A 733 -3.33 15.13 7.97
CA GLY A 733 -4.64 15.76 7.98
C GLY A 733 -4.65 16.98 8.90
N SER A 734 -4.97 18.16 8.36
CA SER A 734 -5.09 19.45 9.06
C SER A 734 -6.16 20.29 8.36
N GLY A 735 -6.95 21.07 9.10
CA GLY A 735 -7.89 22.04 8.53
C GLY A 735 -9.00 21.47 7.64
N GLY A 736 -9.28 20.17 7.75
CA GLY A 736 -10.18 19.44 6.85
C GLY A 736 -9.53 18.95 5.55
N GLY A 737 -8.29 19.37 5.24
CA GLY A 737 -7.50 18.89 4.12
C GLY A 737 -6.53 17.76 4.50
N SER A 738 -5.92 17.12 3.50
CA SER A 738 -4.84 16.15 3.66
C SER A 738 -3.70 16.40 2.68
N GLU A 739 -2.47 16.49 3.16
CA GLU A 739 -1.24 16.69 2.37
C GLU A 739 -0.37 15.42 2.38
N LEU A 740 0.17 15.02 1.22
CA LEU A 740 1.09 13.88 1.11
C LEU A 740 2.49 14.27 1.57
N LEU A 741 2.96 13.70 2.68
CA LEU A 741 4.30 13.97 3.21
C LEU A 741 5.39 13.10 2.56
N GLY A 742 5.03 11.94 2.02
CA GLY A 742 5.96 11.03 1.36
C GLY A 742 5.50 9.59 1.29
N THR A 743 6.35 8.74 0.72
CA THR A 743 6.10 7.32 0.49
C THR A 743 7.16 6.45 1.15
N VAL A 744 6.74 5.31 1.72
CA VAL A 744 7.59 4.32 2.39
C VAL A 744 7.39 2.97 1.74
N HIS A 745 8.46 2.26 1.43
CA HIS A 745 8.35 0.95 0.78
C HIS A 745 7.78 -0.10 1.74
N ALA A 746 6.93 -0.99 1.21
CA ALA A 746 6.46 -2.17 1.92
C ALA A 746 7.52 -3.29 1.85
N ASP A 747 8.47 -3.27 2.78
CA ASP A 747 9.40 -4.39 2.99
C ASP A 747 8.62 -5.65 3.37
N PHE A 748 8.61 -6.65 2.47
CA PHE A 748 7.86 -7.91 2.63
C PHE A 748 8.32 -8.77 3.81
N SER A 749 9.50 -8.49 4.37
CA SER A 749 10.04 -9.18 5.54
C SER A 749 9.61 -8.56 6.88
N SER A 750 9.01 -7.36 6.86
CA SER A 750 8.59 -6.63 8.06
C SER A 750 7.09 -6.40 8.07
N MET A 751 6.49 -6.46 9.26
CA MET A 751 5.14 -5.91 9.53
C MET A 751 5.21 -4.52 10.18
N ASN A 752 6.40 -4.06 10.56
CA ASN A 752 6.64 -2.82 11.30
C ASN A 752 7.30 -1.79 10.40
N PHE A 753 6.70 -0.61 10.30
CA PHE A 753 7.14 0.46 9.42
C PHE A 753 7.22 1.79 10.16
N SER A 754 8.00 2.73 9.63
CA SER A 754 8.11 4.08 10.21
C SER A 754 8.51 5.15 9.20
N TYR A 755 8.06 6.38 9.44
CA TYR A 755 8.37 7.56 8.64
C TYR A 755 8.66 8.76 9.55
N ARG A 756 9.66 9.58 9.22
CA ARG A 756 10.03 10.78 9.97
C ARG A 756 9.64 12.04 9.20
N HIS A 757 8.54 12.63 9.63
CA HIS A 757 8.15 13.96 9.17
C HIS A 757 9.04 15.00 9.87
N PHE A 758 9.93 15.67 9.14
CA PHE A 758 10.66 16.84 9.64
C PHE A 758 9.74 18.05 9.63
N ILE A 759 9.60 18.71 10.78
CA ILE A 759 8.69 19.86 10.92
C ILE A 759 9.41 21.10 10.37
N ASP A 760 9.05 21.56 9.16
CA ASP A 760 9.47 22.89 8.71
C ASP A 760 8.78 23.95 9.57
N ARG A 761 9.58 24.87 10.14
CA ARG A 761 9.08 25.97 10.96
C ARG A 761 8.34 27.03 10.15
N LYS A 762 8.42 26.99 8.82
CA LYS A 762 7.67 27.85 7.91
C LYS A 762 6.23 27.37 7.68
N ILE A 763 5.96 26.08 7.87
CA ILE A 763 4.65 25.48 7.60
C ILE A 763 3.93 25.31 8.95
N SER A 764 2.90 26.13 9.19
CA SER A 764 2.04 26.02 10.37
C SER A 764 0.84 25.11 10.08
N TYR A 765 0.92 23.86 10.52
CA TYR A 765 -0.25 23.00 10.67
C TYR A 765 -1.12 23.47 11.85
N ASP A 766 -2.40 23.08 11.86
CA ASP A 766 -3.31 23.41 12.95
C ASP A 766 -2.88 22.82 14.29
N SER A 767 -3.44 23.37 15.37
CA SER A 767 -3.20 22.89 16.74
C SER A 767 -3.51 21.40 16.94
N ASN A 768 -4.38 20.82 16.12
CA ASN A 768 -4.74 19.41 16.07
C ASN A 768 -4.57 18.88 14.63
N TYR A 769 -3.54 18.07 14.38
CA TYR A 769 -3.40 17.29 13.15
C TYR A 769 -3.29 15.80 13.46
N ALA A 770 -3.56 14.95 12.47
CA ALA A 770 -3.35 13.50 12.56
C ALA A 770 -2.64 13.00 11.31
N TYR A 771 -1.97 11.86 11.38
CA TYR A 771 -1.39 11.22 10.20
C TYR A 771 -2.33 10.13 9.70
N GLU A 772 -2.45 10.01 8.38
CA GLU A 772 -3.15 8.93 7.71
C GLU A 772 -2.14 8.13 6.88
N ILE A 773 -2.09 6.82 7.10
CA ILE A 773 -1.22 5.89 6.37
C ILE A 773 -2.11 5.10 5.41
N ARG A 774 -1.94 5.32 4.10
CA ARG A 774 -2.65 4.60 3.03
C ARG A 774 -1.74 3.53 2.44
N PRO A 775 -1.98 2.23 2.69
CA PRO A 775 -1.35 1.16 1.93
C PRO A 775 -1.83 1.19 0.48
N ILE A 776 -0.89 1.11 -0.47
CA ILE A 776 -1.16 1.01 -1.91
C ILE A 776 -0.81 -0.40 -2.36
N ASN A 777 -1.73 -1.10 -3.00
CA ASN A 777 -1.46 -2.47 -3.46
C ASN A 777 -0.59 -2.50 -4.73
N ILE A 778 -0.14 -3.69 -5.14
CA ILE A 778 0.65 -3.87 -6.37
C ILE A 778 -0.05 -3.38 -7.64
N SER A 779 -1.39 -3.29 -7.65
CA SER A 779 -2.20 -2.72 -8.74
C SER A 779 -2.42 -1.20 -8.63
N PHE A 780 -1.72 -0.50 -7.74
CA PHE A 780 -1.90 0.92 -7.40
C PHE A 780 -3.31 1.32 -6.92
N LYS A 781 -4.10 0.36 -6.44
CA LYS A 781 -5.36 0.65 -5.74
C LYS A 781 -5.08 0.95 -4.26
N GLU A 782 -5.74 1.97 -3.73
CA GLU A 782 -5.72 2.27 -2.30
C GLU A 782 -6.39 1.13 -1.51
N LEU A 783 -5.76 0.70 -0.43
CA LEU A 783 -6.31 -0.23 0.56
C LEU A 783 -6.70 0.54 1.83
N THR A 784 -7.44 -0.09 2.75
CA THR A 784 -7.97 0.55 3.96
C THR A 784 -6.89 1.28 4.75
N SER A 785 -7.07 2.60 4.91
CA SER A 785 -6.11 3.44 5.63
C SER A 785 -6.23 3.31 7.14
N ILE A 786 -5.15 3.68 7.84
CA ILE A 786 -5.15 3.81 9.31
C ILE A 786 -4.72 5.22 9.71
N LYS A 787 -5.38 5.75 10.74
CA LYS A 787 -5.10 7.09 11.27
C LYS A 787 -4.43 6.99 12.64
N THR A 788 -3.47 7.88 12.89
CA THR A 788 -2.92 8.04 14.24
C THR A 788 -3.91 8.76 15.13
N SER A 789 -3.72 8.68 16.45
CA SER A 789 -4.36 9.64 17.36
C SER A 789 -3.96 11.08 16.97
N SER A 790 -4.86 12.03 17.25
CA SER A 790 -4.60 13.45 17.01
C SER A 790 -3.38 13.92 17.81
N VAL A 791 -2.39 14.43 17.11
CA VAL A 791 -1.21 15.07 17.69
C VAL A 791 -1.59 16.51 17.98
N ARG A 792 -1.89 16.80 19.24
CA ARG A 792 -1.88 18.19 19.72
C ARG A 792 -0.48 18.74 19.53
N ILE A 793 -0.36 19.98 19.05
CA ILE A 793 0.88 20.76 19.17
C ILE A 793 1.09 21.04 20.66
N GLN A 794 1.66 20.07 21.38
CA GLN A 794 2.05 20.16 22.80
C GLN A 794 3.28 21.08 22.93
N GLN A 795 3.11 22.38 22.67
CA GLN A 795 4.08 23.44 22.92
C GLN A 795 5.55 23.02 22.66
N LEU A 796 5.80 22.38 21.51
CA LEU A 796 7.16 22.29 20.96
C LEU A 796 7.67 23.71 20.66
N ALA A 797 6.76 24.59 20.22
CA ALA A 797 6.80 26.04 20.44
C ALA A 797 6.35 26.41 21.85
N GLY A 798 7.08 25.95 22.86
CA GLY A 798 7.21 26.68 24.10
C GLY A 798 8.04 27.92 23.78
N LEU A 799 7.32 29.00 23.47
CA LEU A 799 7.74 30.30 22.96
C LEU A 799 7.88 30.37 21.42
N THR A 800 7.23 31.36 20.81
CA THR A 800 7.24 31.62 19.35
C THR A 800 8.55 32.26 18.89
N SER A 801 8.76 32.40 17.57
CA SER A 801 9.90 33.14 17.00
C SER A 801 9.96 34.61 17.44
N HIS A 802 8.84 35.19 17.86
CA HIS A 802 8.76 36.56 18.38
C HIS A 802 9.51 36.75 19.71
N GLU A 803 9.63 35.67 20.50
CA GLU A 803 10.33 35.66 21.79
C GLU A 803 11.83 35.32 21.67
N LEU A 804 12.31 35.08 20.45
CA LEU A 804 13.72 34.83 20.14
C LEU A 804 14.46 36.06 19.60
N ARG A 805 13.77 37.20 19.40
CA ARG A 805 14.33 38.42 18.78
C ARG A 805 14.43 39.64 19.70
N SER A 806 14.01 39.56 20.96
CA SER A 806 14.05 40.68 21.89
C SER A 806 15.46 40.93 22.45
N ALA A 807 16.25 41.71 21.73
CA ALA A 807 17.42 42.39 22.27
C ALA A 807 17.00 43.63 23.09
N VAL A 808 17.92 44.15 23.90
CA VAL A 808 17.87 45.54 24.41
C VAL A 808 19.19 46.21 24.07
N VAL A 809 19.12 47.23 23.20
CA VAL A 809 20.10 48.31 23.16
C VAL A 809 19.83 49.19 24.38
N ILE A 810 20.87 49.50 25.15
CA ILE A 810 20.79 50.40 26.29
C ILE A 810 21.33 51.76 25.86
N GLN A 811 20.58 52.85 26.03
CA GLN A 811 21.21 54.14 26.32
C GLN A 811 20.32 55.08 27.16
N ARG A 812 20.98 55.62 28.20
CA ARG A 812 20.56 56.60 29.23
C ARG A 812 19.16 56.43 29.84
#